data_AF-A0A2V2YZD8-F1
#
_entry.id   AF-A0A2V2YZD8-F1
#
_cell.length_a   1.000
_cell.length_b   1.000
_cell.length_c   1.000
_cell.angle_alpha   90.00
_cell.angle_beta   90.00
_cell.angle_gamma   90.00
#
_symmetry.space_group_name_H-M   'P 1'
#
loop_
_entity.id
_entity.type
_entity.pdbx_description
1 polymer ?
#
loop_
_entity_poly.entity_id
_entity_poly.type
_entity_poly.pdbx_seq_one_letter_code
_entity_poly.pdbx_strand_id
1 'polypeptide(L)'
;MTDQNQLKEIMEEIVVFLPKLAEACDTTATLLYEPVTEETWRQLGEIVEGMDDLYKTVNAVLDSLQGDNTGLQLLTMPLSRAVNAINDKFKAMNVCVDEEDYDGAGDVIKYEWIPLLQELIAELGELESVRERRFDANMRFLNRYYPQIHDRMRAVICDAARYRFSYARNAMPNLSLLKDGQRTVQLHSGFDPAHEADRWVELLAGKVEHKSKILMYGIGFGYLVRHYAAKYPEHRLYLYEPDEQIFLHALYAIDMASLIEGLNIGALVVGMGTDRQEELLERFSHEQGEPEVVALPVYKKLFQAHHDAFVQDAWTTCTHYANFLFNHNKYGITWTRNGMYNINSVLTTPSIQGLQDRYKGMTAVVVGAGPSLEQDIESLRKLKAHALIIAAGSTIQSLLHFGIEPHLIVAVDGTEANYNVFKDLPIDHIPMLYAPIIEHRIIEGRAGRSIHVHVEGDTVLQYLMGITTEDTVFRSSHSVTGTAIQAAIYMGCKEIVFTGQDLSYPSDNMYAPGAKHLPEQATVAVVREAELQVESVRGTINRTDQGMKLTLHNIEQLLELFTNISFVNTSKQGAKIKHTVWQSMEEVLQRLQDQLVNEDLVADALSDLQGYDAARVKVIIERVVKLPEQLQEYGRIVKGIERQIQKLPQLVRMQPNKCQKTIEEIDSTWERVTKSSPFKALWLRACRAELKQFEVELPKLTAAVSLKEQVTFYNGTMSPLLATMSECVPELMTIAVEARTRVASAFQLA
;
A
#
# COMPACT_ATOMS: atom_id res chain seq x y z
N MET A 1 -49.26 22.60 4.45
CA MET A 1 -48.28 22.74 3.34
C MET A 1 -47.95 24.21 3.04
N THR A 2 -48.73 25.19 3.48
CA THR A 2 -48.48 26.64 3.20
C THR A 2 -47.60 27.35 4.26
N ASP A 3 -47.75 27.03 5.54
CA ASP A 3 -47.04 27.72 6.64
C ASP A 3 -45.52 27.38 6.71
N GLN A 4 -45.16 26.14 6.37
CA GLN A 4 -43.78 25.65 6.45
C GLN A 4 -42.87 26.20 5.35
N ASN A 5 -43.39 26.37 4.13
CA ASN A 5 -42.63 27.00 3.04
C ASN A 5 -42.42 28.49 3.34
N GLN A 6 -43.42 29.15 3.93
CA GLN A 6 -43.32 30.55 4.32
C GLN A 6 -42.27 30.76 5.43
N LEU A 7 -42.22 29.88 6.44
CA LEU A 7 -41.18 29.92 7.47
C LEU A 7 -39.78 29.72 6.89
N LYS A 8 -39.64 28.79 5.93
CA LYS A 8 -38.38 28.54 5.23
C LYS A 8 -37.94 29.74 4.39
N GLU A 9 -38.85 30.38 3.68
CA GLU A 9 -38.59 31.61 2.90
C GLU A 9 -38.10 32.75 3.81
N ILE A 10 -38.75 32.97 4.96
CA ILE A 10 -38.32 33.98 5.94
C ILE A 10 -36.90 33.67 6.48
N MET A 11 -36.62 32.40 6.77
CA MET A 11 -35.26 31.99 7.20
C MET A 11 -34.22 32.24 6.11
N GLU A 12 -34.55 32.01 4.84
CA GLU A 12 -33.68 32.32 3.72
C GLU A 12 -33.42 33.84 3.58
N GLU A 13 -34.43 34.66 3.80
CA GLU A 13 -34.29 36.13 3.82
C GLU A 13 -33.33 36.58 4.93
N ILE A 14 -33.45 36.02 6.14
CA ILE A 14 -32.52 36.30 7.24
C ILE A 14 -31.08 35.93 6.87
N VAL A 15 -30.87 34.74 6.29
CA VAL A 15 -29.53 34.28 5.86
C VAL A 15 -28.92 35.21 4.81
N VAL A 16 -29.72 35.79 3.91
CA VAL A 16 -29.25 36.77 2.91
C VAL A 16 -28.98 38.13 3.53
N PHE A 17 -29.74 38.51 4.55
CA PHE A 17 -29.68 39.83 5.18
C PHE A 17 -28.47 39.98 6.12
N LEU A 18 -28.19 38.97 6.95
CA LEU A 18 -27.20 39.04 8.01
C LEU A 18 -25.79 39.47 7.54
N PRO A 19 -25.20 38.93 6.45
CA PRO A 19 -23.87 39.34 6.01
C PRO A 19 -23.81 40.80 5.58
N LYS A 20 -24.88 41.30 4.93
CA LYS A 20 -24.97 42.70 4.50
C LYS A 20 -25.06 43.64 5.70
N LEU A 21 -25.84 43.25 6.71
CA LEU A 21 -25.95 44.01 7.94
C LEU A 21 -24.61 44.04 8.71
N ALA A 22 -23.89 42.93 8.75
CA ALA A 22 -22.57 42.87 9.39
C ALA A 22 -21.54 43.76 8.68
N GLU A 23 -21.51 43.78 7.34
CA GLU A 23 -20.63 44.67 6.55
C GLU A 23 -20.99 46.16 6.74
N ALA A 24 -22.28 46.48 6.77
CA ALA A 24 -22.75 47.83 7.06
C ALA A 24 -22.37 48.28 8.48
N CYS A 25 -22.46 47.37 9.47
CA CYS A 25 -22.01 47.61 10.83
C CYS A 25 -20.50 47.89 10.91
N ASP A 26 -19.67 47.12 10.21
CA ASP A 26 -18.20 47.32 10.19
C ASP A 26 -17.81 48.67 9.59
N THR A 27 -18.47 49.04 8.49
CA THR A 27 -18.30 50.34 7.83
C THR A 27 -18.70 51.48 8.76
N THR A 28 -19.88 51.39 9.38
CA THR A 28 -20.42 52.42 10.27
C THR A 28 -19.60 52.56 11.55
N ALA A 29 -19.16 51.45 12.16
CA ALA A 29 -18.31 51.47 13.34
C ALA A 29 -16.99 52.22 13.06
N THR A 30 -16.40 52.03 11.88
CA THR A 30 -15.19 52.73 11.48
C THR A 30 -15.42 54.24 11.36
N LEU A 31 -16.60 54.67 10.88
CA LEU A 31 -16.94 56.09 10.74
C LEU A 31 -17.21 56.79 12.08
N LEU A 32 -17.60 56.06 13.12
CA LEU A 32 -17.92 56.63 14.43
C LEU A 32 -16.69 57.06 15.24
N TYR A 33 -15.50 56.57 14.88
CA TYR A 33 -14.21 57.03 15.44
C TYR A 33 -13.71 58.33 14.81
N GLU A 34 -14.40 58.85 13.80
CA GLU A 34 -14.12 60.13 13.15
C GLU A 34 -15.21 61.15 13.51
N PRO A 35 -14.99 62.46 13.34
CA PRO A 35 -16.00 63.47 13.62
C PRO A 35 -17.31 63.19 12.86
N VAL A 36 -18.41 63.02 13.61
CA VAL A 36 -19.71 62.61 13.08
C VAL A 36 -20.24 63.61 12.04
N THR A 37 -20.61 63.09 10.88
CA THR A 37 -21.18 63.86 9.75
C THR A 37 -22.63 63.47 9.49
N GLU A 38 -23.35 64.20 8.62
CA GLU A 38 -24.68 63.79 8.15
C GLU A 38 -24.66 62.38 7.52
N GLU A 39 -23.55 62.02 6.87
CA GLU A 39 -23.37 60.68 6.29
C GLU A 39 -23.23 59.61 7.38
N THR A 40 -22.50 59.90 8.46
CA THR A 40 -22.37 59.01 9.62
C THR A 40 -23.74 58.74 10.25
N TRP A 41 -24.57 59.79 10.42
CA TRP A 41 -25.93 59.65 10.94
C TRP A 41 -26.84 58.83 10.04
N ARG A 42 -26.72 59.00 8.72
CA ARG A 42 -27.47 58.22 7.74
C ARG A 42 -27.14 56.72 7.84
N GLN A 43 -25.86 56.38 7.85
CA GLN A 43 -25.42 54.97 7.96
C GLN A 43 -25.77 54.36 9.32
N LEU A 44 -25.63 55.14 10.41
CA LEU A 44 -26.06 54.71 11.74
C LEU A 44 -27.57 54.42 11.78
N GLY A 45 -28.40 55.29 11.19
CA GLY A 45 -29.85 55.05 11.08
C GLY A 45 -30.18 53.77 10.30
N GLU A 46 -29.51 53.53 9.17
CA GLU A 46 -29.70 52.33 8.34
C GLU A 46 -29.35 51.03 9.09
N ILE A 47 -28.25 51.00 9.85
CA ILE A 47 -27.88 49.79 10.63
C ILE A 47 -28.78 49.58 11.84
N VAL A 48 -29.28 50.64 12.47
CA VAL A 48 -30.20 50.58 13.61
C VAL A 48 -31.56 50.04 13.17
N GLU A 49 -32.09 50.55 12.05
CA GLU A 49 -33.30 50.02 11.42
C GLU A 49 -33.12 48.55 11.03
N GLY A 50 -31.98 48.22 10.42
CA GLY A 50 -31.66 46.84 10.06
C GLY A 50 -31.59 45.88 11.26
N MET A 51 -31.04 46.31 12.39
CA MET A 51 -31.01 45.51 13.62
C MET A 51 -32.40 45.33 14.26
N ASP A 52 -33.24 46.36 14.22
CA ASP A 52 -34.63 46.28 14.70
C ASP A 52 -35.48 45.36 13.82
N ASP A 53 -35.33 45.43 12.50
CA ASP A 53 -36.00 44.52 11.57
C ASP A 53 -35.52 43.07 11.74
N LEU A 54 -34.23 42.84 11.96
CA LEU A 54 -33.71 41.53 12.32
C LEU A 54 -34.35 41.02 13.62
N TYR A 55 -34.40 41.85 14.66
CA TYR A 55 -35.00 41.50 15.94
C TYR A 55 -36.48 41.09 15.80
N LYS A 56 -37.29 41.87 15.07
CA LYS A 56 -38.70 41.56 14.81
C LYS A 56 -38.86 40.27 14.02
N THR A 57 -38.06 40.10 12.98
CA THR A 57 -38.14 38.95 12.08
C THR A 57 -37.76 37.65 12.81
N VAL A 58 -36.66 37.66 13.57
CA VAL A 58 -36.24 36.50 14.36
C VAL A 58 -37.26 36.16 15.46
N ASN A 59 -37.87 37.17 16.10
CA ASN A 59 -38.95 36.93 17.06
C ASN A 59 -40.19 36.30 16.41
N ALA A 60 -40.61 36.78 15.23
CA ALA A 60 -41.73 36.20 14.50
C ALA A 60 -41.48 34.73 14.11
N VAL A 61 -40.24 34.41 13.73
CA VAL A 61 -39.79 33.02 13.50
C VAL A 61 -39.87 32.20 14.78
N LEU A 62 -39.37 32.71 15.91
CA LEU A 62 -39.42 32.02 17.21
C LEU A 62 -40.85 31.70 17.66
N ASP A 63 -41.77 32.65 17.52
CA ASP A 63 -43.18 32.47 17.88
C ASP A 63 -43.82 31.38 17.00
N SER A 64 -43.46 31.34 15.72
CA SER A 64 -43.92 30.33 14.77
C SER A 64 -43.37 28.93 15.06
N LEU A 65 -42.18 28.84 15.67
CA LEU A 65 -41.53 27.57 16.05
C LEU A 65 -42.12 26.91 17.31
N GLN A 66 -42.87 27.64 18.16
CA GLN A 66 -43.43 27.11 19.42
C GLN A 66 -44.53 26.03 19.24
N GLY A 67 -44.98 25.79 18.00
CA GLY A 67 -45.97 24.75 17.66
C GLY A 67 -45.49 23.68 16.67
N ASP A 68 -44.23 23.71 16.24
CA ASP A 68 -43.74 22.92 15.11
C ASP A 68 -43.04 21.62 15.53
N ASN A 69 -43.21 20.54 14.76
CA ASN A 69 -42.58 19.21 14.94
C ASN A 69 -41.48 18.95 13.88
N THR A 70 -40.91 20.01 13.29
CA THR A 70 -39.90 19.93 12.24
C THR A 70 -38.46 19.85 12.78
N GLY A 71 -37.51 19.56 11.87
CA GLY A 71 -36.07 19.62 12.15
C GLY A 71 -35.52 21.01 12.49
N LEU A 72 -36.35 22.08 12.40
CA LEU A 72 -35.96 23.46 12.76
C LEU A 72 -36.05 23.74 14.27
N GLN A 73 -36.63 22.82 15.08
CA GLN A 73 -36.66 22.95 16.54
C GLN A 73 -35.26 23.20 17.15
N LEU A 74 -34.21 22.67 16.53
CA LEU A 74 -32.82 22.85 16.95
C LEU A 74 -32.36 24.31 16.90
N LEU A 75 -32.98 25.16 16.07
CA LEU A 75 -32.69 26.59 15.95
C LEU A 75 -33.40 27.44 17.02
N THR A 76 -34.38 26.90 17.75
CA THR A 76 -35.15 27.65 18.76
C THR A 76 -34.24 28.25 19.84
N MET A 77 -33.28 27.48 20.35
CA MET A 77 -32.34 27.99 21.36
C MET A 77 -31.38 29.05 20.79
N PRO A 78 -30.67 28.81 19.67
CA PRO A 78 -29.83 29.83 19.03
C PRO A 78 -30.58 31.14 18.75
N LEU A 79 -31.76 31.06 18.15
CA LEU A 79 -32.56 32.24 17.81
C LEU A 79 -33.03 32.99 19.08
N SER A 80 -33.45 32.25 20.12
CA SER A 80 -33.86 32.86 21.40
C SER A 80 -32.70 33.59 22.08
N ARG A 81 -31.49 33.01 22.03
CA ARG A 81 -30.28 33.68 22.53
C ARG A 81 -29.96 34.94 21.72
N ALA A 82 -30.06 34.86 20.39
CA ALA A 82 -29.81 36.00 19.52
C ALA A 82 -30.77 37.16 19.82
N VAL A 83 -32.07 36.89 19.94
CA VAL A 83 -33.08 37.90 20.31
C VAL A 83 -32.75 38.60 21.62
N ASN A 84 -32.43 37.84 22.66
CA ASN A 84 -32.10 38.42 23.96
C ASN A 84 -30.82 39.28 23.88
N ALA A 85 -29.80 38.78 23.18
CA ALA A 85 -28.55 39.51 23.00
C ALA A 85 -28.73 40.78 22.14
N ILE A 86 -29.55 40.73 21.08
CA ILE A 86 -29.86 41.92 20.26
C ILE A 86 -30.50 42.99 21.15
N ASN A 87 -31.53 42.64 21.94
CA ASN A 87 -32.21 43.60 22.81
C ASN A 87 -31.27 44.27 23.82
N ASP A 88 -30.39 43.49 24.47
CA ASP A 88 -29.47 44.02 25.47
C ASP A 88 -28.40 44.92 24.84
N LYS A 89 -27.81 44.49 23.71
CA LYS A 89 -26.78 45.24 22.99
C LYS A 89 -27.32 46.48 22.28
N PHE A 90 -28.59 46.48 21.90
CA PHE A 90 -29.26 47.65 21.33
C PHE A 90 -29.45 48.75 22.37
N LYS A 91 -29.76 48.39 23.63
CA LYS A 91 -29.81 49.35 24.74
C LYS A 91 -28.44 49.97 25.02
N ALA A 92 -27.37 49.17 25.00
CA ALA A 92 -26.01 49.67 25.19
C ALA A 92 -25.65 50.73 24.13
N MET A 93 -25.96 50.46 22.86
CA MET A 93 -25.74 51.40 21.76
C MET A 93 -26.55 52.71 21.95
N ASN A 94 -27.83 52.62 22.31
CA ASN A 94 -28.66 53.81 22.56
C ASN A 94 -28.10 54.69 23.68
N VAL A 95 -27.59 54.10 24.75
CA VAL A 95 -26.96 54.86 25.86
C VAL A 95 -25.75 55.63 25.35
N CYS A 96 -24.86 55.01 24.58
CA CYS A 96 -23.70 55.70 24.00
C CYS A 96 -24.12 56.86 23.09
N VAL A 97 -25.13 56.66 22.23
CA VAL A 97 -25.63 57.72 21.34
C VAL A 97 -26.30 58.86 22.12
N ASP A 98 -27.10 58.55 23.15
CA ASP A 98 -27.76 59.55 24.01
C ASP A 98 -26.75 60.39 24.81
N GLU A 99 -25.61 59.80 25.18
CA GLU A 99 -24.51 60.45 25.90
C GLU A 99 -23.50 61.16 24.98
N GLU A 100 -23.74 61.17 23.65
CA GLU A 100 -22.82 61.67 22.62
C GLU A 100 -21.43 60.96 22.64
N ASP A 101 -21.36 59.75 23.17
CA ASP A 101 -20.18 58.87 23.17
C ASP A 101 -20.12 58.02 21.89
N TYR A 102 -19.71 58.65 20.79
CA TYR A 102 -19.66 58.00 19.48
C TYR A 102 -18.54 56.96 19.36
N ASP A 103 -17.42 57.15 20.05
CA ASP A 103 -16.35 56.14 20.16
C ASP A 103 -16.89 54.88 20.85
N GLY A 104 -17.63 55.05 21.96
CA GLY A 104 -18.31 53.96 22.66
C GLY A 104 -19.38 53.28 21.81
N ALA A 105 -20.16 54.03 21.03
CA ALA A 105 -21.12 53.47 20.08
C ALA A 105 -20.40 52.64 18.98
N GLY A 106 -19.26 53.13 18.48
CA GLY A 106 -18.40 52.41 17.55
C GLY A 106 -17.87 51.10 18.15
N ASP A 107 -17.44 51.12 19.41
CA ASP A 107 -16.99 49.93 20.14
C ASP A 107 -18.12 48.90 20.34
N VAL A 108 -19.33 49.34 20.69
CA VAL A 108 -20.50 48.44 20.82
C VAL A 108 -20.82 47.78 19.48
N ILE A 109 -20.84 48.54 18.38
CA ILE A 109 -21.11 47.96 17.06
C ILE A 109 -20.00 46.96 16.70
N LYS A 110 -18.73 47.35 16.87
CA LYS A 110 -17.57 46.56 16.44
C LYS A 110 -17.35 45.29 17.26
N TYR A 111 -17.46 45.38 18.58
CA TYR A 111 -17.10 44.30 19.49
C TYR A 111 -18.30 43.56 20.07
N GLU A 112 -19.52 44.06 19.89
CA GLU A 112 -20.73 43.38 20.36
C GLU A 112 -21.71 43.01 19.26
N TRP A 113 -22.06 43.93 18.36
CA TRP A 113 -23.05 43.67 17.30
C TRP A 113 -22.47 42.77 16.21
N ILE A 114 -21.30 43.10 15.65
CA ILE A 114 -20.67 42.29 14.60
C ILE A 114 -20.45 40.84 15.07
N PRO A 115 -19.88 40.55 16.26
CA PRO A 115 -19.74 39.18 16.74
C PRO A 115 -21.06 38.45 16.94
N LEU A 116 -22.14 39.15 17.33
CA LEU A 116 -23.48 38.56 17.45
C LEU A 116 -24.03 38.14 16.09
N LEU A 117 -23.91 39.03 15.10
CA LEU A 117 -24.35 38.76 13.73
C LEU A 117 -23.55 37.59 13.15
N GLN A 118 -22.24 37.54 13.40
CA GLN A 118 -21.38 36.41 12.99
C GLN A 118 -21.79 35.09 13.66
N GLU A 119 -22.11 35.09 14.96
CA GLU A 119 -22.62 33.91 15.66
C GLU A 119 -23.94 33.44 15.04
N LEU A 120 -24.85 34.36 14.75
CA LEU A 120 -26.13 34.03 14.11
C LEU A 120 -25.94 33.52 12.66
N ILE A 121 -25.03 34.11 11.89
CA ILE A 121 -24.65 33.61 10.56
C ILE A 121 -24.12 32.17 10.66
N ALA A 122 -23.29 31.87 11.65
CA ALA A 122 -22.77 30.51 11.85
C ALA A 122 -23.87 29.51 12.25
N GLU A 123 -24.82 29.91 13.09
CA GLU A 123 -25.94 29.06 13.50
C GLU A 123 -26.93 28.80 12.35
N LEU A 124 -27.17 29.80 11.50
CA LEU A 124 -28.12 29.70 10.37
C LEU A 124 -27.49 29.11 9.11
N GLY A 125 -26.19 29.28 8.92
CA GLY A 125 -25.47 28.75 7.79
C GLY A 125 -25.75 29.46 6.48
N GLU A 126 -25.79 28.69 5.38
CA GLU A 126 -26.06 29.20 4.04
C GLU A 126 -27.36 28.65 3.46
N LEU A 127 -27.86 29.29 2.41
CA LEU A 127 -29.07 28.89 1.71
C LEU A 127 -28.99 27.44 1.22
N GLU A 128 -30.07 26.67 1.42
CA GLU A 128 -30.15 25.29 0.96
C GLU A 128 -30.00 25.20 -0.57
N SER A 129 -30.63 26.12 -1.30
CA SER A 129 -30.50 26.24 -2.76
C SER A 129 -29.07 26.53 -3.23
N VAL A 130 -28.21 27.12 -2.40
CA VAL A 130 -26.78 27.31 -2.71
C VAL A 130 -26.03 25.99 -2.52
N ARG A 131 -26.29 25.27 -1.42
CA ARG A 131 -25.69 23.95 -1.16
C ARG A 131 -26.08 22.91 -2.21
N GLU A 132 -27.35 22.87 -2.62
CA GLU A 132 -27.83 21.97 -3.66
C GLU A 132 -27.18 22.27 -5.02
N ARG A 133 -27.14 23.55 -5.42
CA ARG A 133 -26.44 23.94 -6.66
C ARG A 133 -24.96 23.57 -6.65
N ARG A 134 -24.30 23.72 -5.49
CA ARG A 134 -22.90 23.32 -5.30
C ARG A 134 -22.74 21.81 -5.41
N PHE A 135 -23.61 21.05 -4.73
CA PHE A 135 -23.63 19.59 -4.82
C PHE A 135 -23.81 19.11 -6.27
N ASP A 136 -24.76 19.68 -7.02
CA ASP A 136 -24.98 19.35 -8.42
C ASP A 136 -23.79 19.70 -9.33
N ALA A 137 -23.11 20.81 -9.05
CA ALA A 137 -21.88 21.18 -9.75
C ALA A 137 -20.76 20.16 -9.45
N ASN A 138 -20.57 19.81 -8.18
CA ASN A 138 -19.59 18.83 -7.74
C ASN A 138 -19.88 17.42 -8.30
N MET A 139 -21.13 16.98 -8.31
CA MET A 139 -21.51 15.68 -8.89
C MET A 139 -21.23 15.63 -10.40
N ARG A 140 -21.48 16.73 -11.14
CA ARG A 140 -21.09 16.82 -12.56
C ARG A 140 -19.57 16.77 -12.76
N PHE A 141 -18.81 17.45 -11.90
CA PHE A 141 -17.35 17.38 -11.91
C PHE A 141 -16.86 15.95 -11.68
N LEU A 142 -17.36 15.28 -10.63
CA LEU A 142 -17.01 13.89 -10.33
C LEU A 142 -17.39 12.94 -11.47
N ASN A 143 -18.57 13.09 -12.07
CA ASN A 143 -18.98 12.25 -13.21
C ASN A 143 -17.98 12.34 -14.38
N ARG A 144 -17.39 13.53 -14.59
CA ARG A 144 -16.45 13.77 -15.68
C ARG A 144 -15.04 13.27 -15.38
N TYR A 145 -14.53 13.50 -14.17
CA TYR A 145 -13.11 13.29 -13.83
C TYR A 145 -12.86 12.12 -12.88
N TYR A 146 -13.85 11.74 -12.08
CA TYR A 146 -13.80 10.67 -11.08
C TYR A 146 -15.08 9.81 -11.09
N PRO A 147 -15.43 9.18 -12.24
CA PRO A 147 -16.72 8.50 -12.42
C PRO A 147 -16.99 7.41 -11.35
N GLN A 148 -15.93 6.73 -10.90
CA GLN A 148 -16.05 5.71 -9.85
C GLN A 148 -16.45 6.28 -8.48
N ILE A 149 -16.02 7.52 -8.16
CA ILE A 149 -16.43 8.22 -6.95
C ILE A 149 -17.85 8.75 -7.12
N HIS A 150 -18.18 9.30 -8.30
CA HIS A 150 -19.54 9.73 -8.62
C HIS A 150 -20.57 8.61 -8.42
N ASP A 151 -20.33 7.44 -9.02
CA ASP A 151 -21.25 6.30 -8.91
C ASP A 151 -21.40 5.82 -7.47
N ARG A 152 -20.32 5.87 -6.69
CA ARG A 152 -20.32 5.57 -5.27
C ARG A 152 -21.20 6.56 -4.51
N MET A 153 -20.98 7.86 -4.69
CA MET A 153 -21.71 8.93 -3.98
C MET A 153 -23.19 8.97 -4.35
N ARG A 154 -23.56 8.60 -5.58
CA ARG A 154 -24.97 8.44 -5.96
C ARG A 154 -25.69 7.34 -5.17
N ALA A 155 -24.96 6.33 -4.68
CA ALA A 155 -25.52 5.24 -3.88
C ALA A 155 -25.57 5.54 -2.37
N VAL A 156 -24.90 6.59 -1.90
CA VAL A 156 -24.86 6.93 -0.48
C VAL A 156 -26.18 7.59 -0.07
N ILE A 157 -26.80 7.08 0.99
CA ILE A 157 -27.98 7.69 1.62
C ILE A 157 -27.48 8.53 2.80
N CYS A 158 -27.84 9.81 2.84
CA CYS A 158 -27.42 10.73 3.90
C CYS A 158 -27.91 10.26 5.29
N ASP A 159 -26.99 10.09 6.24
CA ASP A 159 -27.29 9.81 7.64
C ASP A 159 -27.30 11.10 8.47
N ALA A 160 -28.38 11.88 8.31
CA ALA A 160 -28.56 13.14 9.04
C ALA A 160 -28.69 12.97 10.57
N ALA A 161 -28.89 11.75 11.06
CA ALA A 161 -28.97 11.49 12.50
C ALA A 161 -27.58 11.53 13.14
N ARG A 162 -26.58 10.95 12.46
CA ARG A 162 -25.19 10.88 12.92
C ARG A 162 -24.31 12.01 12.41
N TYR A 163 -24.55 12.50 11.20
CA TYR A 163 -23.75 13.54 10.57
C TYR A 163 -24.62 14.78 10.43
N ARG A 164 -24.21 15.87 11.09
CA ARG A 164 -24.96 17.12 11.10
C ARG A 164 -24.10 18.24 10.61
N PHE A 165 -24.52 18.86 9.52
CA PHE A 165 -23.89 20.05 9.00
C PHE A 165 -23.89 21.15 10.07
N SER A 166 -22.77 21.82 10.25
CA SER A 166 -22.60 22.93 11.18
C SER A 166 -21.68 23.97 10.56
N TYR A 167 -21.46 25.10 11.24
CA TYR A 167 -20.47 26.09 10.84
C TYR A 167 -19.58 26.43 12.02
N ALA A 168 -18.35 26.81 11.73
CA ALA A 168 -17.46 27.41 12.72
C ALA A 168 -17.87 28.87 12.99
N ARG A 169 -17.36 29.47 14.07
CA ARG A 169 -17.67 30.87 14.43
C ARG A 169 -17.30 31.89 13.35
N ASN A 170 -16.32 31.57 12.51
CA ASN A 170 -15.96 32.39 11.34
C ASN A 170 -16.81 32.06 10.09
N ALA A 171 -17.97 31.44 10.26
CA ALA A 171 -18.93 31.03 9.23
C ALA A 171 -18.39 30.02 8.20
N MET A 172 -17.24 29.40 8.43
CA MET A 172 -16.76 28.32 7.56
C MET A 172 -17.57 27.03 7.80
N PRO A 173 -17.97 26.30 6.73
CA PRO A 173 -18.64 25.02 6.87
C PRO A 173 -17.89 24.01 7.75
N ASN A 174 -18.63 23.25 8.54
CA ASN A 174 -18.11 22.19 9.40
C ASN A 174 -19.11 21.02 9.48
N LEU A 175 -18.71 19.96 10.18
CA LEU A 175 -19.52 18.76 10.35
C LEU A 175 -19.41 18.26 11.78
N SER A 176 -20.57 18.05 12.40
CA SER A 176 -20.70 17.44 13.71
C SER A 176 -21.05 15.96 13.57
N LEU A 177 -20.25 15.08 14.16
CA LEU A 177 -20.43 13.63 14.14
C LEU A 177 -20.87 13.14 15.51
N LEU A 178 -21.97 12.38 15.59
CA LEU A 178 -22.40 11.73 16.82
C LEU A 178 -21.69 10.39 16.99
N LYS A 179 -20.72 10.33 17.89
CA LYS A 179 -19.98 9.12 18.26
C LYS A 179 -20.65 8.41 19.43
N ASP A 180 -20.82 7.09 19.31
CA ASP A 180 -21.41 6.20 20.32
C ASP A 180 -22.80 6.63 20.81
N GLY A 181 -23.54 7.39 19.99
CA GLY A 181 -24.88 7.88 20.31
C GLY A 181 -24.97 8.97 21.38
N GLN A 182 -23.85 9.40 21.97
CA GLN A 182 -23.85 10.35 23.10
C GLN A 182 -22.86 11.51 22.95
N ARG A 183 -21.73 11.33 22.24
CA ARG A 183 -20.68 12.34 22.18
C ARG A 183 -20.57 12.94 20.78
N THR A 184 -20.86 14.24 20.68
CA THR A 184 -20.62 14.99 19.44
C THR A 184 -19.14 15.34 19.30
N VAL A 185 -18.59 15.08 18.11
CA VAL A 185 -17.23 15.43 17.71
C VAL A 185 -17.30 16.34 16.48
N GLN A 186 -16.65 17.49 16.53
CA GLN A 186 -16.52 18.36 15.35
C GLN A 186 -15.40 17.83 14.44
N LEU A 187 -15.66 17.82 13.13
CA LEU A 187 -14.70 17.39 12.10
C LEU A 187 -13.52 18.35 12.00
N HIS A 188 -13.80 19.66 12.00
CA HIS A 188 -12.80 20.72 12.04
C HIS A 188 -12.99 21.60 13.27
N SER A 189 -12.05 22.51 13.53
CA SER A 189 -12.13 23.53 14.56
C SER A 189 -13.46 24.29 14.52
N GLY A 190 -14.17 24.31 15.63
CA GLY A 190 -15.42 25.09 15.77
C GLY A 190 -15.21 26.61 15.81
N PHE A 191 -13.96 27.07 15.90
CA PHE A 191 -13.62 28.50 15.92
C PHE A 191 -13.18 28.98 14.54
N ASP A 192 -12.15 28.32 14.00
CA ASP A 192 -11.52 28.69 12.73
C ASP A 192 -10.83 27.44 12.12
N PRO A 193 -11.44 26.81 11.10
CA PRO A 193 -10.86 25.69 10.37
C PRO A 193 -9.59 26.04 9.57
N ALA A 194 -9.43 27.27 9.10
CA ALA A 194 -8.24 27.68 8.36
C ALA A 194 -7.04 27.80 9.31
N HIS A 195 -7.22 28.38 10.49
CA HIS A 195 -6.17 28.44 11.51
C HIS A 195 -5.78 27.05 12.06
N GLU A 196 -6.73 26.09 12.11
CA GLU A 196 -6.39 24.69 12.38
C GLU A 196 -5.48 24.10 11.30
N ALA A 197 -5.80 24.36 10.03
CA ALA A 197 -5.04 23.88 8.90
C ALA A 197 -3.60 24.41 8.91
N ASP A 198 -3.39 25.70 9.16
CA ASP A 198 -2.05 26.30 9.27
C ASP A 198 -1.20 25.65 10.35
N ARG A 199 -1.76 25.51 11.57
CA ARG A 199 -1.05 24.85 12.68
C ARG A 199 -0.71 23.39 12.38
N TRP A 200 -1.62 22.67 11.72
CA TRP A 200 -1.37 21.28 11.33
C TRP A 200 -0.20 21.17 10.34
N VAL A 201 -0.15 22.05 9.34
CA VAL A 201 0.93 22.09 8.35
C VAL A 201 2.27 22.48 8.99
N GLU A 202 2.29 23.39 9.97
CA GLU A 202 3.49 23.72 10.75
C GLU A 202 4.02 22.52 11.53
N LEU A 203 3.14 21.78 12.21
CA LEU A 203 3.51 20.57 12.97
C LEU A 203 4.10 19.47 12.09
N LEU A 204 3.75 19.43 10.81
CA LEU A 204 4.27 18.45 9.86
C LEU A 204 5.62 18.81 9.26
N ALA A 205 6.09 20.05 9.37
CA ALA A 205 7.21 20.57 8.59
C ALA A 205 8.45 19.66 8.63
N GLY A 206 8.97 19.33 9.82
CA GLY A 206 10.15 18.47 9.94
C GLY A 206 9.94 17.02 9.50
N LYS A 207 8.68 16.56 9.39
CA LYS A 207 8.33 15.21 8.95
C LYS A 207 8.24 15.12 7.42
N VAL A 208 7.85 16.20 6.75
CA VAL A 208 7.53 16.18 5.31
C VAL A 208 8.51 16.95 4.43
N GLU A 209 9.38 17.80 5.00
CA GLU A 209 10.26 18.71 4.23
C GLU A 209 11.17 18.03 3.19
N HIS A 210 11.57 16.78 3.42
CA HIS A 210 12.42 16.01 2.47
C HIS A 210 11.64 14.96 1.69
N LYS A 211 10.32 14.97 1.78
CA LYS A 211 9.44 14.00 1.13
C LYS A 211 8.99 14.53 -0.20
N SER A 212 8.54 13.63 -1.07
CA SER A 212 8.01 14.04 -2.38
C SER A 212 6.67 13.42 -2.71
N LYS A 213 6.24 12.41 -1.94
CA LYS A 213 4.90 11.82 -2.04
C LYS A 213 4.27 11.65 -0.67
N ILE A 214 3.01 12.06 -0.56
CA ILE A 214 2.30 12.13 0.71
C ILE A 214 0.98 11.38 0.58
N LEU A 215 0.81 10.34 1.40
CA LEU A 215 -0.45 9.64 1.56
C LEU A 215 -1.21 10.27 2.74
N MET A 216 -2.36 10.86 2.45
CA MET A 216 -3.22 11.51 3.43
C MET A 216 -4.41 10.63 3.78
N TYR A 217 -4.49 10.24 5.04
CA TYR A 217 -5.66 9.58 5.63
C TYR A 217 -6.65 10.62 6.16
N GLY A 218 -7.77 10.76 5.46
CA GLY A 218 -8.79 11.76 5.65
C GLY A 218 -8.65 12.94 4.68
N ILE A 219 -9.78 13.44 4.19
CA ILE A 219 -9.87 14.67 3.39
C ILE A 219 -10.72 15.70 4.14
N GLY A 220 -11.80 15.23 4.77
CA GLY A 220 -12.78 16.10 5.41
C GLY A 220 -13.39 17.08 4.40
N PHE A 221 -13.42 18.36 4.74
CA PHE A 221 -13.85 19.43 3.83
C PHE A 221 -12.68 20.04 3.05
N GLY A 222 -11.50 19.40 3.06
CA GLY A 222 -10.34 19.81 2.26
C GLY A 222 -9.52 20.98 2.79
N TYR A 223 -9.86 21.60 3.92
CA TYR A 223 -9.10 22.73 4.50
C TYR A 223 -7.63 22.39 4.74
N LEU A 224 -7.38 21.28 5.45
CA LEU A 224 -6.03 20.81 5.76
C LEU A 224 -5.25 20.45 4.49
N VAL A 225 -5.91 19.76 3.54
CA VAL A 225 -5.31 19.37 2.25
C VAL A 225 -4.91 20.60 1.44
N ARG A 226 -5.78 21.62 1.37
CA ARG A 226 -5.53 22.87 0.64
C ARG A 226 -4.34 23.63 1.21
N HIS A 227 -4.29 23.83 2.52
CA HIS A 227 -3.17 24.55 3.15
C HIS A 227 -1.85 23.78 3.02
N TYR A 228 -1.90 22.44 3.11
CA TYR A 228 -0.73 21.61 2.87
C TYR A 228 -0.18 21.78 1.45
N ALA A 229 -1.05 21.67 0.45
CA ALA A 229 -0.67 21.81 -0.95
C ALA A 229 -0.20 23.23 -1.30
N ALA A 230 -0.73 24.26 -0.65
CA ALA A 230 -0.26 25.63 -0.82
C ALA A 230 1.19 25.81 -0.31
N LYS A 231 1.56 25.12 0.78
CA LYS A 231 2.93 25.17 1.33
C LYS A 231 3.90 24.26 0.58
N TYR A 232 3.44 23.09 0.13
CA TYR A 232 4.24 22.06 -0.56
C TYR A 232 3.62 21.72 -1.93
N PRO A 233 3.57 22.66 -2.89
CA PRO A 233 2.91 22.46 -4.19
C PRO A 233 3.57 21.38 -5.05
N GLU A 234 4.86 21.10 -4.83
CA GLU A 234 5.63 20.07 -5.50
C GLU A 234 5.35 18.66 -4.99
N HIS A 235 4.84 18.52 -3.76
CA HIS A 235 4.53 17.21 -3.19
C HIS A 235 3.36 16.57 -3.93
N ARG A 236 3.51 15.27 -4.23
CA ARG A 236 2.46 14.49 -4.89
C ARG A 236 1.53 13.85 -3.88
N LEU A 237 0.23 14.13 -4.00
CA LEU A 237 -0.77 13.81 -2.98
C LEU A 237 -1.59 12.58 -3.35
N TYR A 238 -1.65 11.63 -2.41
CA TYR A 238 -2.48 10.45 -2.47
C TYR A 238 -3.54 10.60 -1.37
N LEU A 239 -4.80 10.77 -1.76
CA LEU A 239 -5.86 11.16 -0.83
C LEU A 239 -6.81 9.98 -0.59
N TYR A 240 -7.04 9.66 0.68
CA TYR A 240 -7.98 8.64 1.09
C TYR A 240 -9.01 9.19 2.07
N GLU A 241 -10.29 9.20 1.70
CA GLU A 241 -11.39 9.50 2.61
C GLU A 241 -12.13 8.21 2.99
N PRO A 242 -11.90 7.65 4.20
CA PRO A 242 -12.55 6.40 4.60
C PRO A 242 -14.07 6.53 4.72
N ASP A 243 -14.60 7.70 5.05
CA ASP A 243 -16.02 7.89 5.38
C ASP A 243 -16.78 8.62 4.26
N GLU A 244 -17.68 7.87 3.62
CA GLU A 244 -18.50 8.36 2.50
C GLU A 244 -19.48 9.43 2.93
N GLN A 245 -19.95 9.41 4.19
CA GLN A 245 -20.82 10.46 4.71
C GLN A 245 -20.04 11.76 4.83
N ILE A 246 -18.79 11.71 5.30
CA ILE A 246 -17.95 12.92 5.38
C ILE A 246 -17.69 13.48 3.98
N PHE A 247 -17.34 12.62 3.00
CA PHE A 247 -17.14 13.07 1.62
C PHE A 247 -18.43 13.63 1.00
N LEU A 248 -19.58 12.99 1.24
CA LEU A 248 -20.89 13.47 0.78
C LEU A 248 -21.16 14.88 1.30
N HIS A 249 -20.93 15.14 2.59
CA HIS A 249 -21.13 16.46 3.20
C HIS A 249 -20.12 17.48 2.66
N ALA A 250 -18.90 17.07 2.32
CA ALA A 250 -17.93 17.95 1.65
C ALA A 250 -18.44 18.43 0.28
N LEU A 251 -19.16 17.58 -0.47
CA LEU A 251 -19.78 17.97 -1.76
C LEU A 251 -20.88 19.04 -1.59
N TYR A 252 -21.53 19.10 -0.43
CA TYR A 252 -22.46 20.19 -0.10
C TYR A 252 -21.73 21.43 0.44
N ALA A 253 -20.54 21.29 1.00
CA ALA A 253 -19.85 22.35 1.74
C ALA A 253 -18.90 23.21 0.89
N ILE A 254 -18.16 22.60 -0.03
CA ILE A 254 -17.07 23.28 -0.76
C ILE A 254 -17.12 23.03 -2.26
N ASP A 255 -16.54 23.94 -3.03
CA ASP A 255 -16.27 23.70 -4.45
C ASP A 255 -15.13 22.67 -4.58
N MET A 256 -15.51 21.44 -4.96
CA MET A 256 -14.58 20.32 -5.07
C MET A 256 -13.67 20.45 -6.30
N ALA A 257 -14.15 21.09 -7.39
CA ALA A 257 -13.34 21.34 -8.57
C ALA A 257 -12.21 22.32 -8.24
N SER A 258 -12.56 23.43 -7.60
CA SER A 258 -11.58 24.42 -7.13
C SER A 258 -10.57 23.83 -6.14
N LEU A 259 -11.00 22.94 -5.24
CA LEU A 259 -10.06 22.22 -4.38
C LEU A 259 -9.09 21.38 -5.21
N ILE A 260 -9.60 20.48 -6.06
CA ILE A 260 -8.80 19.48 -6.76
C ILE A 260 -7.86 20.08 -7.81
N GLU A 261 -8.28 21.11 -8.54
CA GLU A 261 -7.45 21.78 -9.56
C GLU A 261 -6.19 22.42 -8.97
N GLY A 262 -6.21 22.78 -7.68
CA GLY A 262 -5.07 23.31 -6.95
C GLY A 262 -4.11 22.26 -6.39
N LEU A 263 -4.34 20.96 -6.62
CA LEU A 263 -3.58 19.86 -6.00
C LEU A 263 -2.78 19.07 -7.04
N ASN A 264 -1.55 18.68 -6.68
CA ASN A 264 -0.76 17.70 -7.43
C ASN A 264 -1.18 16.27 -7.04
N ILE A 265 -2.34 15.81 -7.52
CA ILE A 265 -2.93 14.51 -7.12
C ILE A 265 -2.30 13.34 -7.88
N GLY A 266 -1.82 12.34 -7.14
CA GLY A 266 -1.48 11.01 -7.65
C GLY A 266 -2.69 10.07 -7.71
N ALA A 267 -3.53 10.08 -6.67
CA ALA A 267 -4.81 9.36 -6.64
C ALA A 267 -5.76 9.91 -5.56
N LEU A 268 -7.06 9.68 -5.76
CA LEU A 268 -8.13 10.02 -4.82
C LEU A 268 -9.06 8.82 -4.67
N VAL A 269 -9.26 8.34 -3.44
CA VAL A 269 -10.14 7.20 -3.11
C VAL A 269 -11.07 7.56 -1.97
N VAL A 270 -12.34 7.15 -2.09
CA VAL A 270 -13.40 7.38 -1.11
C VAL A 270 -14.09 6.06 -0.74
N GLY A 271 -14.24 5.82 0.57
CA GLY A 271 -14.94 4.69 1.16
C GLY A 271 -14.04 3.52 1.59
N MET A 272 -14.64 2.59 2.36
CA MET A 272 -13.96 1.45 3.01
C MET A 272 -13.81 0.20 2.11
N GLY A 273 -13.68 0.36 0.79
CA GLY A 273 -13.52 -0.79 -0.12
C GLY A 273 -12.09 -1.30 -0.17
N THR A 274 -11.87 -2.59 0.11
CA THR A 274 -10.54 -3.24 0.15
C THR A 274 -9.78 -3.09 -1.16
N ASP A 275 -10.40 -3.42 -2.29
CA ASP A 275 -9.73 -3.43 -3.60
C ASP A 275 -9.21 -2.04 -4.00
N ARG A 276 -9.94 -0.98 -3.62
CA ARG A 276 -9.57 0.41 -3.94
C ARG A 276 -8.48 0.95 -3.01
N GLN A 277 -8.51 0.51 -1.75
CA GLN A 277 -7.43 0.80 -0.82
C GLN A 277 -6.14 0.16 -1.30
N GLU A 278 -6.18 -1.11 -1.72
CA GLU A 278 -5.03 -1.80 -2.29
C GLU A 278 -4.48 -1.07 -3.52
N GLU A 279 -5.35 -0.69 -4.47
CA GLU A 279 -4.93 0.08 -5.65
C GLU A 279 -4.25 1.41 -5.27
N LEU A 280 -4.77 2.13 -4.27
CA LEU A 280 -4.17 3.36 -3.77
C LEU A 280 -2.77 3.12 -3.20
N LEU A 281 -2.63 2.10 -2.35
CA LEU A 281 -1.36 1.75 -1.72
C LEU A 281 -0.34 1.25 -2.74
N GLU A 282 -0.76 0.50 -3.76
CA GLU A 282 0.09 0.08 -4.87
C GLU A 282 0.60 1.29 -5.66
N ARG A 283 -0.30 2.20 -6.07
CA ARG A 283 0.13 3.43 -6.80
C ARG A 283 1.07 4.29 -5.95
N PHE A 284 0.72 4.50 -4.67
CA PHE A 284 1.53 5.26 -3.73
C PHE A 284 2.91 4.64 -3.52
N SER A 285 3.00 3.32 -3.35
CA SER A 285 4.27 2.63 -3.13
C SER A 285 5.14 2.56 -4.38
N HIS A 286 4.54 2.37 -5.55
CA HIS A 286 5.25 2.13 -6.80
C HIS A 286 5.83 3.39 -7.45
N GLU A 287 5.19 4.54 -7.27
CA GLU A 287 5.69 5.80 -7.82
C GLU A 287 7.07 6.17 -7.25
N GLN A 288 7.90 6.87 -8.01
CA GLN A 288 9.20 7.35 -7.51
C GLN A 288 9.06 8.46 -6.46
N GLY A 289 9.95 8.48 -5.47
CA GLY A 289 10.02 9.55 -4.47
C GLY A 289 9.94 9.07 -3.02
N GLU A 290 10.43 9.89 -2.10
CA GLU A 290 10.40 9.58 -0.67
C GLU A 290 8.96 9.65 -0.13
N PRO A 291 8.42 8.55 0.41
CA PRO A 291 7.04 8.49 0.89
C PRO A 291 6.90 9.00 2.32
N GLU A 292 5.73 9.55 2.63
CA GLU A 292 5.28 9.79 4.00
C GLU A 292 3.77 9.63 4.13
N VAL A 293 3.32 9.16 5.29
CA VAL A 293 1.90 8.98 5.61
C VAL A 293 1.51 9.97 6.71
N VAL A 294 0.49 10.77 6.42
CA VAL A 294 -0.08 11.75 7.34
C VAL A 294 -1.58 11.51 7.48
N ALA A 295 -2.15 11.96 8.59
CA ALA A 295 -3.57 11.83 8.84
C ALA A 295 -4.13 13.12 9.43
N LEU A 296 -5.38 13.43 9.09
CA LEU A 296 -6.11 14.52 9.72
C LEU A 296 -6.22 14.24 11.24
N PRO A 297 -5.96 15.21 12.13
CA PRO A 297 -5.86 14.95 13.56
C PRO A 297 -7.11 14.30 14.17
N VAL A 298 -8.30 14.71 13.74
CA VAL A 298 -9.57 14.16 14.23
C VAL A 298 -9.78 12.70 13.79
N TYR A 299 -9.23 12.29 12.65
CA TYR A 299 -9.43 10.96 12.07
C TYR A 299 -8.77 9.87 12.91
N LYS A 300 -7.64 10.18 13.58
CA LYS A 300 -7.01 9.27 14.54
C LYS A 300 -7.93 8.94 15.72
N LYS A 301 -8.87 9.83 16.07
CA LYS A 301 -9.85 9.63 17.16
C LYS A 301 -11.14 8.98 16.66
N LEU A 302 -11.57 9.30 15.44
CA LEU A 302 -12.79 8.77 14.85
C LEU A 302 -12.61 7.33 14.36
N PHE A 303 -11.46 7.04 13.75
CA PHE A 303 -11.22 5.79 13.00
C PHE A 303 -9.93 5.09 13.44
N GLN A 304 -9.58 5.12 14.74
CA GLN A 304 -8.27 4.66 15.24
C GLN A 304 -7.84 3.30 14.69
N ALA A 305 -8.65 2.25 14.89
CA ALA A 305 -8.28 0.89 14.47
C ALA A 305 -8.06 0.78 12.95
N HIS A 306 -8.89 1.45 12.15
CA HIS A 306 -8.75 1.44 10.70
C HIS A 306 -7.57 2.28 10.22
N HIS A 307 -7.34 3.46 10.81
CA HIS A 307 -6.18 4.29 10.56
C HIS A 307 -4.88 3.52 10.83
N ASP A 308 -4.78 2.86 11.98
CA ASP A 308 -3.57 2.15 12.39
C ASP A 308 -3.29 0.97 11.44
N ALA A 309 -4.32 0.23 11.03
CA ALA A 309 -4.21 -0.82 10.02
C ALA A 309 -3.76 -0.25 8.66
N PHE A 310 -4.43 0.80 8.16
CA PHE A 310 -4.12 1.43 6.88
C PHE A 310 -2.68 1.96 6.81
N VAL A 311 -2.22 2.63 7.87
CA VAL A 311 -0.84 3.16 7.94
C VAL A 311 0.17 2.00 7.95
N GLN A 312 -0.12 0.93 8.69
CA GLN A 312 0.73 -0.26 8.71
C GLN A 312 0.80 -0.92 7.32
N ASP A 313 -0.33 -1.04 6.62
CA ASP A 313 -0.40 -1.60 5.27
C ASP A 313 0.37 -0.72 4.28
N ALA A 314 0.24 0.60 4.36
CA ALA A 314 0.96 1.54 3.50
C ALA A 314 2.48 1.36 3.62
N TRP A 315 3.01 1.33 4.85
CA TRP A 315 4.44 1.14 5.08
C TRP A 315 4.93 -0.26 4.68
N THR A 316 4.10 -1.28 4.91
CA THR A 316 4.40 -2.67 4.52
C THR A 316 4.53 -2.76 3.00
N THR A 317 3.59 -2.19 2.24
CA THR A 317 3.61 -2.17 0.78
C THR A 317 4.80 -1.37 0.23
N CYS A 318 5.11 -0.19 0.80
CA CYS A 318 6.32 0.57 0.44
C CYS A 318 7.60 -0.25 0.67
N THR A 319 7.69 -0.95 1.81
CA THR A 319 8.86 -1.77 2.14
C THR A 319 8.99 -2.96 1.20
N HIS A 320 7.88 -3.65 0.88
CA HIS A 320 7.87 -4.74 -0.10
C HIS A 320 8.35 -4.28 -1.47
N TYR A 321 7.87 -3.13 -1.95
CA TYR A 321 8.30 -2.59 -3.23
C TYR A 321 9.79 -2.20 -3.23
N ALA A 322 10.26 -1.53 -2.18
CA ALA A 322 11.67 -1.18 -2.05
C ALA A 322 12.58 -2.43 -2.04
N ASN A 323 12.19 -3.47 -1.29
CA ASN A 323 12.91 -4.75 -1.27
C ASN A 323 12.84 -5.46 -2.62
N PHE A 324 11.71 -5.40 -3.32
CA PHE A 324 11.56 -5.94 -4.67
C PHE A 324 12.57 -5.30 -5.61
N LEU A 325 12.65 -3.96 -5.64
CA LEU A 325 13.61 -3.24 -6.49
C LEU A 325 15.06 -3.56 -6.09
N PHE A 326 15.38 -3.49 -4.80
CA PHE A 326 16.72 -3.79 -4.28
C PHE A 326 17.19 -5.19 -4.66
N ASN A 327 16.35 -6.20 -4.43
CA ASN A 327 16.69 -7.59 -4.72
C ASN A 327 16.87 -7.85 -6.21
N HIS A 328 16.02 -7.28 -7.07
CA HIS A 328 16.17 -7.47 -8.52
C HIS A 328 17.38 -6.71 -9.08
N ASN A 329 17.68 -5.51 -8.58
CA ASN A 329 18.92 -4.78 -8.93
C ASN A 329 20.17 -5.56 -8.53
N LYS A 330 20.14 -6.19 -7.34
CA LYS A 330 21.30 -6.91 -6.81
C LYS A 330 21.46 -8.32 -7.39
N TYR A 331 20.37 -9.05 -7.58
CA TYR A 331 20.38 -10.48 -7.87
C TYR A 331 19.75 -10.86 -9.22
N GLY A 332 19.14 -9.94 -9.97
CA GLY A 332 18.43 -10.25 -11.22
C GLY A 332 19.28 -11.03 -12.23
N ILE A 333 20.52 -10.60 -12.47
CA ILE A 333 21.47 -11.31 -13.33
C ILE A 333 21.90 -12.66 -12.74
N THR A 334 22.17 -12.73 -11.43
CA THR A 334 22.55 -13.98 -10.76
C THR A 334 21.43 -15.02 -10.85
N TRP A 335 20.18 -14.63 -10.61
CA TRP A 335 19.03 -15.51 -10.76
C TRP A 335 18.79 -15.91 -12.22
N THR A 336 19.06 -15.00 -13.17
CA THR A 336 19.04 -15.32 -14.61
C THR A 336 20.08 -16.39 -14.94
N ARG A 337 21.31 -16.22 -14.45
CA ARG A 337 22.40 -17.19 -14.60
C ARG A 337 22.02 -18.55 -14.04
N ASN A 338 21.54 -18.59 -12.79
CA ASN A 338 21.15 -19.83 -12.13
C ASN A 338 20.05 -20.57 -12.91
N GLY A 339 18.96 -19.89 -13.27
CA GLY A 339 17.88 -20.51 -14.04
C GLY A 339 18.36 -21.06 -15.39
N MET A 340 19.20 -20.30 -16.09
CA MET A 340 19.80 -20.73 -17.35
C MET A 340 20.76 -21.92 -17.17
N TYR A 341 21.56 -21.94 -16.11
CA TYR A 341 22.56 -22.99 -15.86
C TYR A 341 21.97 -24.26 -15.28
N ASN A 342 20.81 -24.16 -14.62
CA ASN A 342 20.08 -25.28 -14.04
C ASN A 342 19.12 -25.94 -15.02
N ILE A 343 18.95 -25.41 -16.24
CA ILE A 343 17.96 -25.95 -17.19
C ILE A 343 18.24 -27.42 -17.54
N ASN A 344 19.51 -27.84 -17.65
CA ASN A 344 19.87 -29.23 -17.87
C ASN A 344 19.44 -30.12 -16.69
N SER A 345 19.62 -29.65 -15.46
CA SER A 345 19.18 -30.33 -14.24
C SER A 345 17.66 -30.44 -14.18
N VAL A 346 16.93 -29.38 -14.55
CA VAL A 346 15.46 -29.40 -14.64
C VAL A 346 14.96 -30.40 -15.69
N LEU A 347 15.65 -30.52 -16.82
CA LEU A 347 15.30 -31.48 -17.87
C LEU A 347 15.63 -32.95 -17.50
N THR A 348 16.48 -33.16 -16.48
CA THR A 348 16.96 -34.50 -16.08
C THR A 348 16.47 -34.93 -14.69
N THR A 349 15.73 -34.07 -13.99
CA THR A 349 15.07 -34.38 -12.71
C THR A 349 13.56 -34.43 -12.90
N PRO A 350 12.83 -35.25 -12.13
CA PRO A 350 11.37 -35.22 -12.15
C PRO A 350 10.82 -33.97 -11.47
N SER A 351 9.61 -33.57 -11.88
CA SER A 351 8.84 -32.53 -11.21
C SER A 351 8.22 -33.08 -9.93
N ILE A 352 8.08 -32.23 -8.91
CA ILE A 352 7.30 -32.52 -7.69
C ILE A 352 5.88 -32.99 -7.99
N GLN A 353 5.35 -32.67 -9.17
CA GLN A 353 4.01 -33.09 -9.61
C GLN A 353 3.77 -34.59 -9.46
N GLY A 354 4.79 -35.42 -9.65
CA GLY A 354 4.70 -36.87 -9.44
C GLY A 354 4.48 -37.30 -7.99
N LEU A 355 4.65 -36.40 -7.01
CA LEU A 355 4.45 -36.65 -5.58
C LEU A 355 3.14 -36.10 -5.03
N GLN A 356 2.25 -35.58 -5.89
CA GLN A 356 0.96 -35.05 -5.45
C GLN A 356 0.20 -36.09 -4.61
N ASP A 357 -0.24 -35.68 -3.41
CA ASP A 357 -1.00 -36.51 -2.46
C ASP A 357 -0.32 -37.86 -2.06
N ARG A 358 0.97 -38.06 -2.34
CA ARG A 358 1.69 -39.33 -2.08
C ARG A 358 1.76 -39.68 -0.58
N TYR A 359 1.76 -38.67 0.28
CA TYR A 359 1.86 -38.74 1.73
C TYR A 359 0.57 -38.28 2.41
N LYS A 360 -0.57 -38.53 1.75
CA LYS A 360 -1.89 -38.11 2.23
C LYS A 360 -2.16 -38.55 3.66
N GLY A 361 -2.45 -37.58 4.52
CA GLY A 361 -2.79 -37.81 5.93
C GLY A 361 -1.60 -37.97 6.88
N MET A 362 -0.36 -37.92 6.37
CA MET A 362 0.83 -37.87 7.21
C MET A 362 1.02 -36.47 7.83
N THR A 363 1.72 -36.42 8.96
CA THR A 363 2.27 -35.18 9.52
C THR A 363 3.64 -34.90 8.91
N ALA A 364 3.89 -33.65 8.53
CA ALA A 364 5.22 -33.18 8.15
C ALA A 364 5.79 -32.24 9.21
N VAL A 365 7.09 -32.33 9.45
CA VAL A 365 7.83 -31.43 10.35
C VAL A 365 8.76 -30.58 9.49
N VAL A 366 8.48 -29.28 9.40
CA VAL A 366 9.31 -28.32 8.67
C VAL A 366 10.29 -27.67 9.66
N VAL A 367 11.56 -28.02 9.51
CA VAL A 367 12.64 -27.63 10.42
C VAL A 367 13.31 -26.33 9.92
N GLY A 368 13.36 -25.32 10.80
CA GLY A 368 14.12 -24.08 10.64
C GLY A 368 15.41 -24.06 11.47
N ALA A 369 16.27 -23.07 11.21
CA ALA A 369 17.60 -22.95 11.80
C ALA A 369 17.66 -22.10 13.08
N GLY A 370 16.52 -21.74 13.65
CA GLY A 370 16.42 -20.91 14.85
C GLY A 370 16.95 -21.62 16.10
N PRO A 371 17.51 -20.86 17.07
CA PRO A 371 18.10 -21.40 18.30
C PRO A 371 17.19 -22.33 19.13
N SER A 372 15.86 -22.22 19.04
CA SER A 372 14.96 -23.13 19.76
C SER A 372 15.05 -24.58 19.29
N LEU A 373 15.59 -24.84 18.09
CA LEU A 373 15.75 -26.19 17.55
C LEU A 373 16.52 -27.11 18.49
N GLU A 374 17.55 -26.61 19.19
CA GLU A 374 18.40 -27.40 20.09
C GLU A 374 17.58 -28.12 21.18
N GLN A 375 16.53 -27.48 21.69
CA GLN A 375 15.66 -28.06 22.72
C GLN A 375 14.80 -29.22 22.19
N ASP A 376 14.50 -29.21 20.90
CA ASP A 376 13.60 -30.17 20.26
C ASP A 376 14.35 -31.36 19.63
N ILE A 377 15.69 -31.35 19.57
CA ILE A 377 16.52 -32.35 18.87
C ILE A 377 16.22 -33.80 19.28
N GLU A 378 16.11 -34.08 20.58
CA GLU A 378 15.88 -35.45 21.07
C GLU A 378 14.51 -35.99 20.63
N SER A 379 13.48 -35.14 20.68
CA SER A 379 12.13 -35.48 20.24
C SER A 379 12.05 -35.57 18.71
N LEU A 380 12.73 -34.67 18.00
CA LEU A 380 12.83 -34.67 16.54
C LEU A 380 13.49 -35.95 16.01
N ARG A 381 14.54 -36.44 16.69
CA ARG A 381 15.21 -37.70 16.32
C ARG A 381 14.26 -38.88 16.37
N LYS A 382 13.39 -38.94 17.39
CA LYS A 382 12.37 -40.00 17.52
C LYS A 382 11.26 -39.82 16.49
N LEU A 383 10.82 -38.59 16.26
CA LEU A 383 9.78 -38.25 15.29
C LEU A 383 10.12 -38.65 13.85
N LYS A 384 11.40 -38.82 13.50
CA LYS A 384 11.79 -39.31 12.17
C LYS A 384 11.05 -40.60 11.79
N ALA A 385 10.83 -41.51 12.74
CA ALA A 385 10.11 -42.77 12.49
C ALA A 385 8.57 -42.61 12.36
N HIS A 386 8.03 -41.41 12.62
CA HIS A 386 6.60 -41.15 12.79
C HIS A 386 6.08 -40.01 11.89
N ALA A 387 6.96 -39.19 11.30
CA ALA A 387 6.59 -38.01 10.52
C ALA A 387 7.60 -37.68 9.41
N LEU A 388 7.13 -37.00 8.37
CA LEU A 388 7.97 -36.52 7.27
C LEU A 388 8.80 -35.29 7.72
N ILE A 389 10.06 -35.52 8.07
CA ILE A 389 11.02 -34.45 8.41
C ILE A 389 11.56 -33.76 7.14
N ILE A 390 11.33 -32.46 7.03
CA ILE A 390 11.76 -31.60 5.93
C ILE A 390 12.73 -30.53 6.45
N ALA A 391 13.96 -30.52 5.93
CA ALA A 391 14.94 -29.49 6.23
C ALA A 391 14.78 -28.31 5.27
N ALA A 392 14.44 -27.12 5.79
CA ALA A 392 14.39 -25.90 4.99
C ALA A 392 15.79 -25.28 4.88
N GLY A 393 16.39 -25.36 3.69
CA GLY A 393 17.66 -24.74 3.33
C GLY A 393 18.80 -25.14 4.26
N SER A 394 19.42 -24.15 4.86
CA SER A 394 20.60 -24.29 5.73
C SER A 394 20.42 -25.09 7.00
N THR A 395 19.17 -25.32 7.41
CA THR A 395 18.87 -26.11 8.62
C THR A 395 19.49 -27.50 8.55
N ILE A 396 19.78 -27.99 7.34
CA ILE A 396 20.55 -29.22 7.12
C ILE A 396 21.88 -29.25 7.89
N GLN A 397 22.58 -28.12 8.04
CA GLN A 397 23.85 -28.06 8.79
C GLN A 397 23.64 -28.41 10.27
N SER A 398 22.63 -27.83 10.91
CA SER A 398 22.29 -28.12 12.30
C SER A 398 21.77 -29.54 12.47
N LEU A 399 20.93 -30.03 11.56
CA LEU A 399 20.43 -31.41 11.64
C LEU A 399 21.57 -32.43 11.57
N LEU A 400 22.49 -32.28 10.62
CA LEU A 400 23.67 -33.16 10.51
C LEU A 400 24.60 -33.02 11.73
N HIS A 401 24.76 -31.82 12.27
CA HIS A 401 25.53 -31.59 13.50
C HIS A 401 25.00 -32.42 14.68
N PHE A 402 23.68 -32.57 14.78
CA PHE A 402 23.02 -33.38 15.80
C PHE A 402 22.78 -34.85 15.39
N GLY A 403 23.33 -35.28 14.25
CA GLY A 403 23.21 -36.65 13.74
C GLY A 403 21.79 -37.02 13.29
N ILE A 404 21.01 -36.04 12.80
CA ILE A 404 19.67 -36.24 12.24
C ILE A 404 19.74 -36.04 10.73
N GLU A 405 19.29 -37.03 9.97
CA GLU A 405 19.10 -36.91 8.53
C GLU A 405 17.61 -36.70 8.22
N PRO A 406 17.23 -35.61 7.52
CA PRO A 406 15.85 -35.42 7.09
C PRO A 406 15.46 -36.37 5.95
N HIS A 407 14.16 -36.50 5.70
CA HIS A 407 13.65 -37.24 4.55
C HIS A 407 13.72 -36.42 3.25
N LEU A 408 13.67 -35.09 3.37
CA LEU A 408 13.71 -34.16 2.25
C LEU A 408 14.44 -32.88 2.64
N ILE A 409 15.35 -32.43 1.79
CA ILE A 409 15.92 -31.09 1.83
C ILE A 409 15.15 -30.22 0.85
N VAL A 410 14.77 -29.00 1.24
CA VAL A 410 14.21 -28.00 0.33
C VAL A 410 15.20 -26.87 0.17
N ALA A 411 15.56 -26.50 -1.06
CA ALA A 411 16.55 -25.47 -1.32
C ALA A 411 16.13 -24.56 -2.50
N VAL A 412 16.11 -23.25 -2.27
CA VAL A 412 15.69 -22.27 -3.30
C VAL A 412 16.59 -21.05 -3.41
N ASP A 413 17.49 -20.81 -2.46
CA ASP A 413 18.29 -19.59 -2.43
C ASP A 413 19.39 -19.61 -3.52
N GLY A 414 19.38 -18.56 -4.34
CA GLY A 414 20.26 -18.36 -5.49
C GLY A 414 21.64 -17.75 -5.19
N THR A 415 21.97 -17.49 -3.92
CA THR A 415 23.16 -16.75 -3.53
C THR A 415 24.39 -17.62 -3.29
N GLU A 416 25.58 -17.02 -3.40
CA GLU A 416 26.86 -17.65 -3.04
C GLU A 416 26.90 -18.10 -1.57
N ALA A 417 26.23 -17.37 -0.67
CA ALA A 417 26.14 -17.73 0.74
C ALA A 417 25.47 -19.11 0.88
N ASN A 418 24.39 -19.35 0.12
CA ASN A 418 23.73 -20.64 0.10
C ASN A 418 24.64 -21.73 -0.48
N TYR A 419 25.42 -21.49 -1.53
CA TYR A 419 26.39 -22.48 -2.00
C TYR A 419 27.39 -22.89 -0.92
N ASN A 420 27.91 -21.93 -0.14
CA ASN A 420 28.83 -22.21 0.97
C ASN A 420 28.20 -23.02 2.11
N VAL A 421 26.88 -22.94 2.29
CA VAL A 421 26.14 -23.78 3.24
C VAL A 421 26.19 -25.25 2.82
N PHE A 422 26.10 -25.54 1.51
CA PHE A 422 25.92 -26.88 0.96
C PHE A 422 27.21 -27.58 0.49
N LYS A 423 28.25 -26.85 0.09
CA LYS A 423 29.40 -27.39 -0.67
C LYS A 423 30.20 -28.50 0.01
N ASP A 424 30.23 -28.54 1.35
CA ASP A 424 31.05 -29.48 2.14
C ASP A 424 30.18 -30.51 2.91
N LEU A 425 28.88 -30.58 2.63
CA LEU A 425 27.96 -31.44 3.38
C LEU A 425 27.80 -32.83 2.70
N PRO A 426 27.84 -33.92 3.47
CA PRO A 426 27.62 -35.27 2.96
C PRO A 426 26.12 -35.55 2.79
N ILE A 427 25.50 -34.97 1.76
CA ILE A 427 24.03 -35.00 1.57
C ILE A 427 23.59 -35.62 0.24
N ASP A 428 24.51 -36.18 -0.55
CA ASP A 428 24.20 -36.67 -1.89
C ASP A 428 23.21 -37.85 -1.88
N HIS A 429 23.08 -38.57 -0.76
CA HIS A 429 22.09 -39.63 -0.57
C HIS A 429 20.71 -39.11 -0.15
N ILE A 430 20.61 -37.88 0.35
CA ILE A 430 19.37 -37.32 0.89
C ILE A 430 18.56 -36.68 -0.23
N PRO A 431 17.26 -37.01 -0.38
CA PRO A 431 16.41 -36.38 -1.39
C PRO A 431 16.37 -34.85 -1.28
N MET A 432 16.45 -34.16 -2.42
CA MET A 432 16.41 -32.69 -2.49
C MET A 432 15.29 -32.21 -3.42
N LEU A 433 14.43 -31.34 -2.91
CA LEU A 433 13.53 -30.50 -3.69
C LEU A 433 14.17 -29.13 -3.90
N TYR A 434 14.30 -28.72 -5.15
CA TYR A 434 14.85 -27.41 -5.47
C TYR A 434 13.96 -26.59 -6.40
N ALA A 435 14.04 -25.27 -6.26
CA ALA A 435 13.56 -24.35 -7.30
C ALA A 435 14.74 -23.99 -8.22
N PRO A 436 14.57 -23.92 -9.55
CA PRO A 436 15.67 -23.69 -10.50
C PRO A 436 16.45 -22.38 -10.33
N ILE A 437 15.94 -21.44 -9.54
CA ILE A 437 16.62 -20.21 -9.13
C ILE A 437 17.80 -20.45 -8.15
N ILE A 438 17.86 -21.63 -7.52
CA ILE A 438 18.93 -22.06 -6.62
C ILE A 438 20.32 -21.84 -7.24
N GLU A 439 21.32 -21.56 -6.41
CA GLU A 439 22.70 -21.47 -6.88
C GLU A 439 23.09 -22.77 -7.62
N HIS A 440 23.52 -22.63 -8.88
CA HIS A 440 23.59 -23.75 -9.81
C HIS A 440 24.56 -24.87 -9.40
N ARG A 441 25.65 -24.56 -8.71
CA ARG A 441 26.62 -25.55 -8.23
C ARG A 441 26.05 -26.44 -7.13
N ILE A 442 24.97 -26.04 -6.46
CA ILE A 442 24.34 -26.85 -5.41
C ILE A 442 23.70 -28.11 -6.01
N ILE A 443 23.20 -28.05 -7.25
CA ILE A 443 22.48 -29.15 -7.90
C ILE A 443 23.32 -29.91 -8.94
N GLU A 444 24.46 -29.35 -9.34
CA GLU A 444 25.39 -29.99 -10.26
C GLU A 444 25.81 -31.38 -9.75
N GLY A 445 25.59 -32.41 -10.58
CA GLY A 445 25.93 -33.80 -10.24
C GLY A 445 24.93 -34.53 -9.32
N ARG A 446 23.82 -33.90 -8.92
CA ARG A 446 22.85 -34.46 -7.94
C ARG A 446 21.52 -34.93 -8.51
N ALA A 447 21.40 -35.07 -9.83
CA ALA A 447 20.12 -35.36 -10.49
C ALA A 447 19.40 -36.63 -9.96
N GLY A 448 20.14 -37.69 -9.61
CA GLY A 448 19.55 -38.99 -9.22
C GLY A 448 18.79 -39.02 -7.89
N ARG A 449 18.90 -37.97 -7.05
CA ARG A 449 18.18 -37.82 -5.78
C ARG A 449 17.46 -36.48 -5.67
N SER A 450 17.24 -35.82 -6.80
CA SER A 450 16.68 -34.47 -6.83
C SER A 450 15.36 -34.41 -7.58
N ILE A 451 14.46 -33.56 -7.11
CA ILE A 451 13.23 -33.15 -7.78
C ILE A 451 13.17 -31.64 -7.85
N HIS A 452 12.48 -31.11 -8.86
CA HIS A 452 12.30 -29.68 -9.00
C HIS A 452 10.85 -29.25 -8.82
N VAL A 453 10.67 -27.99 -8.46
CA VAL A 453 9.39 -27.28 -8.48
C VAL A 453 9.54 -25.93 -9.15
N HIS A 454 8.54 -25.54 -9.93
CA HIS A 454 8.47 -24.20 -10.51
C HIS A 454 7.95 -23.22 -9.46
N VAL A 455 8.45 -21.99 -9.46
CA VAL A 455 8.03 -20.95 -8.52
C VAL A 455 7.56 -19.71 -9.27
N GLU A 456 6.52 -19.06 -8.76
CA GLU A 456 6.03 -17.79 -9.30
C GLU A 456 7.16 -16.74 -9.34
N GLY A 457 7.23 -15.99 -10.43
CA GLY A 457 8.25 -14.95 -10.63
C GLY A 457 9.57 -15.45 -11.25
N ASP A 458 9.78 -16.76 -11.44
CA ASP A 458 10.88 -17.29 -12.26
C ASP A 458 10.52 -17.19 -13.76
N THR A 459 10.65 -15.99 -14.30
CA THR A 459 10.30 -15.71 -15.70
C THR A 459 11.20 -16.45 -16.70
N VAL A 460 12.42 -16.81 -16.29
CA VAL A 460 13.38 -17.54 -17.13
C VAL A 460 12.83 -18.92 -17.45
N LEU A 461 12.54 -19.71 -16.41
CA LEU A 461 12.05 -21.08 -16.58
C LEU A 461 10.60 -21.08 -17.07
N GLN A 462 9.77 -20.13 -16.63
CA GLN A 462 8.40 -20.00 -17.11
C GLN A 462 8.34 -19.97 -18.64
N TYR A 463 9.21 -19.16 -19.26
CA TYR A 463 9.27 -19.08 -20.71
C TYR A 463 9.96 -20.30 -21.34
N LEU A 464 11.15 -20.68 -20.86
CA LEU A 464 11.96 -21.72 -21.51
C LEU A 464 11.26 -23.08 -21.45
N MET A 465 10.72 -23.47 -20.30
CA MET A 465 9.99 -24.73 -20.09
C MET A 465 8.58 -24.71 -20.70
N GLY A 466 8.08 -23.53 -21.09
CA GLY A 466 6.72 -23.34 -21.58
C GLY A 466 5.69 -23.73 -20.53
N ILE A 467 5.84 -23.20 -19.31
CA ILE A 467 5.00 -23.55 -18.17
C ILE A 467 3.53 -23.21 -18.45
N THR A 468 2.65 -24.17 -18.23
CA THR A 468 1.21 -24.05 -18.44
C THR A 468 0.45 -24.25 -17.13
N THR A 469 -0.88 -24.17 -17.18
CA THR A 469 -1.75 -24.48 -16.04
C THR A 469 -1.72 -25.95 -15.61
N GLU A 470 -1.15 -26.84 -16.44
CA GLU A 470 -0.98 -28.26 -16.09
C GLU A 470 0.28 -28.52 -15.25
N ASP A 471 1.22 -27.57 -15.25
CA ASP A 471 2.44 -27.65 -14.46
C ASP A 471 2.20 -27.18 -13.03
N THR A 472 2.89 -27.82 -12.08
CA THR A 472 2.83 -27.40 -10.68
C THR A 472 3.75 -26.22 -10.44
N VAL A 473 3.17 -25.08 -10.03
CA VAL A 473 3.88 -23.85 -9.68
C VAL A 473 3.53 -23.46 -8.25
N PHE A 474 4.55 -23.28 -7.42
CA PHE A 474 4.39 -22.79 -6.05
C PHE A 474 4.46 -21.27 -6.01
N ARG A 475 3.75 -20.69 -5.05
CA ARG A 475 3.85 -19.26 -4.76
C ARG A 475 5.23 -18.92 -4.26
N SER A 476 5.72 -17.75 -4.67
CA SER A 476 6.98 -17.22 -4.16
C SER A 476 6.85 -16.90 -2.67
N SER A 477 7.89 -17.21 -1.89
CA SER A 477 7.96 -16.90 -0.47
C SER A 477 9.28 -16.21 -0.15
N HIS A 478 9.27 -15.38 0.90
CA HIS A 478 10.45 -14.69 1.40
C HIS A 478 11.45 -15.63 2.10
N SER A 479 11.04 -16.87 2.38
CA SER A 479 11.89 -17.89 2.99
C SER A 479 11.68 -19.26 2.35
N VAL A 480 12.74 -20.07 2.35
CA VAL A 480 12.71 -21.48 1.95
C VAL A 480 11.64 -22.27 2.73
N THR A 481 11.34 -21.84 3.96
CA THR A 481 10.26 -22.40 4.79
C THR A 481 8.92 -22.39 4.08
N GLY A 482 8.58 -21.32 3.35
CA GLY A 482 7.31 -21.25 2.60
C GLY A 482 7.22 -22.27 1.47
N THR A 483 8.34 -22.53 0.78
CA THR A 483 8.42 -23.59 -0.23
C THR A 483 8.30 -24.98 0.42
N ALA A 484 8.90 -25.20 1.58
CA ALA A 484 8.81 -26.46 2.32
C ALA A 484 7.38 -26.74 2.82
N ILE A 485 6.66 -25.72 3.28
CA ILE A 485 5.24 -25.81 3.65
C ILE A 485 4.41 -26.23 2.44
N GLN A 486 4.55 -25.51 1.32
CA GLN A 486 3.82 -25.83 0.09
C GLN A 486 4.12 -27.24 -0.41
N ALA A 487 5.38 -27.67 -0.35
CA ALA A 487 5.78 -29.03 -0.72
C ALA A 487 5.07 -30.08 0.15
N ALA A 488 5.09 -29.92 1.47
CA ALA A 488 4.43 -30.86 2.38
C ALA A 488 2.92 -30.96 2.13
N ILE A 489 2.26 -29.82 1.95
CA ILE A 489 0.82 -29.75 1.66
C ILE A 489 0.51 -30.38 0.30
N TYR A 490 1.32 -30.07 -0.72
CA TYR A 490 1.16 -30.62 -2.07
C TYR A 490 1.31 -32.14 -2.10
N MET A 491 2.25 -32.67 -1.30
CA MET A 491 2.41 -34.11 -1.12
C MET A 491 1.29 -34.75 -0.27
N GLY A 492 0.31 -33.98 0.21
CA GLY A 492 -0.90 -34.48 0.87
C GLY A 492 -0.88 -34.43 2.41
N CYS A 493 0.16 -33.88 3.03
CA CYS A 493 0.22 -33.76 4.49
C CYS A 493 -0.90 -32.85 4.99
N LYS A 494 -1.64 -33.28 6.02
CA LYS A 494 -2.77 -32.53 6.59
C LYS A 494 -2.44 -31.78 7.87
N GLU A 495 -1.28 -32.06 8.42
CA GLU A 495 -0.71 -31.36 9.54
C GLU A 495 0.75 -31.01 9.28
N ILE A 496 1.11 -29.76 9.50
CA ILE A 496 2.46 -29.24 9.35
C ILE A 496 2.93 -28.70 10.71
N VAL A 497 4.01 -29.27 11.22
CA VAL A 497 4.63 -28.91 12.50
C VAL A 497 5.88 -28.08 12.22
N PHE A 498 5.99 -26.92 12.85
CA PHE A 498 7.14 -26.03 12.79
C PHE A 498 8.04 -26.22 14.01
N THR A 499 9.34 -26.41 13.77
CA THR A 499 10.38 -26.40 14.81
C THR A 499 11.56 -25.55 14.35
N GLY A 500 12.22 -24.85 15.27
CA GLY A 500 13.33 -23.96 14.95
C GLY A 500 12.93 -22.78 14.04
N GLN A 501 11.64 -22.43 13.97
CA GLN A 501 11.15 -21.27 13.20
C GLN A 501 10.97 -20.08 14.14
N ASP A 502 12.08 -19.59 14.70
CA ASP A 502 12.02 -18.61 15.77
C ASP A 502 11.61 -17.22 15.33
N LEU A 503 12.02 -16.78 14.13
CA LEU A 503 11.65 -15.49 13.53
C LEU A 503 11.76 -14.29 14.50
N SER A 504 12.71 -14.41 15.43
CA SER A 504 13.02 -13.47 16.51
C SER A 504 14.34 -13.91 17.14
N TYR A 505 14.85 -13.11 18.09
CA TYR A 505 16.09 -13.35 18.81
C TYR A 505 15.85 -13.80 20.26
N PRO A 506 15.43 -15.04 20.52
CA PRO A 506 15.31 -15.52 21.88
C PRO A 506 16.71 -15.64 22.52
N SER A 507 16.87 -15.06 23.70
CA SER A 507 18.14 -15.04 24.45
C SER A 507 19.33 -14.43 23.68
N ASP A 508 19.08 -13.45 22.80
CA ASP A 508 20.07 -12.74 21.97
C ASP A 508 20.88 -13.64 21.00
N ASN A 509 20.38 -14.81 20.65
CA ASN A 509 20.98 -15.71 19.66
C ASN A 509 20.20 -15.71 18.34
N MET A 510 20.89 -15.81 17.20
CA MET A 510 20.28 -15.79 15.86
C MET A 510 20.02 -17.18 15.27
N TYR A 511 20.89 -18.15 15.55
CA TYR A 511 20.82 -19.49 14.96
C TYR A 511 21.10 -20.59 16.00
N ALA A 512 20.62 -21.81 15.73
CA ALA A 512 21.00 -23.00 16.48
C ALA A 512 22.47 -23.39 16.27
N PRO A 513 23.09 -24.13 17.20
CA PRO A 513 24.44 -24.67 17.01
C PRO A 513 24.59 -25.42 15.67
N GLY A 514 25.75 -25.22 15.03
CA GLY A 514 26.09 -25.84 13.75
C GLY A 514 25.68 -25.07 12.50
N ALA A 515 24.74 -24.12 12.58
CA ALA A 515 24.39 -23.25 11.44
C ALA A 515 25.46 -22.15 11.25
N LYS A 516 26.11 -22.12 10.08
CA LYS A 516 27.20 -21.16 9.77
C LYS A 516 26.82 -20.23 8.63
N HIS A 517 25.78 -19.43 8.83
CA HIS A 517 25.32 -18.44 7.86
C HIS A 517 26.12 -17.14 7.84
N LEU A 518 26.52 -16.68 9.02
CA LEU A 518 27.28 -15.46 9.21
C LEU A 518 28.42 -15.71 10.21
N PRO A 519 29.51 -14.93 10.13
CA PRO A 519 30.50 -14.89 11.20
C PRO A 519 29.86 -14.49 12.54
N GLU A 520 30.35 -15.06 13.64
CA GLU A 520 29.82 -14.85 14.99
C GLU A 520 29.78 -13.36 15.40
N GLN A 521 30.82 -12.59 15.03
CA GLN A 521 30.90 -11.14 15.28
C GLN A 521 29.83 -10.32 14.53
N ALA A 522 29.45 -10.74 13.31
CA ALA A 522 28.40 -10.07 12.54
C ALA A 522 27.01 -10.36 13.13
N THR A 523 26.83 -11.56 13.66
CA THR A 523 25.59 -12.01 14.31
C THR A 523 25.27 -11.16 15.55
N VAL A 524 26.27 -10.89 16.40
CA VAL A 524 26.11 -10.06 17.60
C VAL A 524 25.75 -8.61 17.28
N ALA A 525 26.28 -8.06 16.18
CA ALA A 525 25.97 -6.69 15.75
C ALA A 525 24.50 -6.56 15.31
N VAL A 526 24.02 -7.51 14.48
CA VAL A 526 22.63 -7.53 13.99
C VAL A 526 21.63 -7.63 15.15
N VAL A 527 21.87 -8.51 16.12
CA VAL A 527 21.00 -8.65 17.30
C VAL A 527 20.97 -7.38 18.14
N ARG A 528 22.11 -6.68 18.26
CA ARG A 528 22.19 -5.42 19.00
C ARG A 528 21.42 -4.28 18.34
N GLU A 529 21.37 -4.24 17.02
CA GLU A 529 20.67 -3.21 16.23
C GLU A 529 19.17 -3.50 16.03
N ALA A 530 18.68 -4.69 16.43
CA ALA A 530 17.29 -5.08 16.30
C ALA A 530 16.35 -4.32 17.26
N GLU A 531 15.68 -3.26 16.78
CA GLU A 531 14.76 -2.44 17.61
C GLU A 531 13.30 -2.92 17.59
N LEU A 532 12.93 -3.75 16.61
CA LEU A 532 11.56 -4.23 16.45
C LEU A 532 11.25 -5.34 17.44
N GLN A 533 9.95 -5.55 17.68
CA GLN A 533 9.45 -6.49 18.68
C GLN A 533 8.30 -7.35 18.14
N VAL A 534 8.22 -8.58 18.63
CA VAL A 534 7.15 -9.55 18.33
C VAL A 534 6.76 -10.34 19.58
N GLU A 535 5.50 -10.75 19.65
CA GLU A 535 5.00 -11.66 20.71
C GLU A 535 5.59 -13.06 20.49
N SER A 536 6.09 -13.68 21.56
CA SER A 536 6.54 -15.07 21.57
C SER A 536 5.39 -16.03 21.82
N VAL A 537 5.60 -17.33 21.56
CA VAL A 537 4.63 -18.39 21.89
C VAL A 537 4.29 -18.46 23.38
N ARG A 538 5.13 -17.89 24.27
CA ARG A 538 4.90 -17.84 25.71
C ARG A 538 4.17 -16.57 26.17
N GLY A 539 3.78 -15.69 25.24
CA GLY A 539 3.20 -14.38 25.55
C GLY A 539 4.22 -13.35 26.07
N THR A 540 5.53 -13.63 25.95
CA THR A 540 6.59 -12.66 26.20
C THR A 540 6.88 -11.85 24.94
N ILE A 541 7.72 -10.81 25.02
CA ILE A 541 8.15 -10.04 23.85
C ILE A 541 9.60 -10.37 23.52
N ASN A 542 9.86 -10.73 22.26
CA ASN A 542 11.21 -10.93 21.73
C ASN A 542 11.60 -9.76 20.81
N ARG A 543 12.91 -9.50 20.73
CA ARG A 543 13.48 -8.62 19.70
C ARG A 543 13.45 -9.32 18.35
N THR A 544 13.28 -8.55 17.28
CA THR A 544 13.36 -9.00 15.90
C THR A 544 13.92 -7.90 15.02
N ASP A 545 14.36 -8.24 13.81
CA ASP A 545 14.64 -7.26 12.77
C ASP A 545 13.51 -7.19 11.73
N GLN A 546 13.66 -6.29 10.77
CA GLN A 546 12.69 -6.06 9.70
C GLN A 546 12.56 -7.29 8.77
N GLY A 547 13.66 -7.99 8.46
CA GLY A 547 13.66 -9.14 7.56
C GLY A 547 12.90 -10.34 8.15
N MET A 548 13.13 -10.64 9.42
CA MET A 548 12.39 -11.67 10.17
C MET A 548 10.92 -11.30 10.32
N LYS A 549 10.58 -10.04 10.59
CA LYS A 549 9.19 -9.58 10.68
C LYS A 549 8.43 -9.72 9.35
N LEU A 550 9.08 -9.39 8.24
CA LEU A 550 8.53 -9.61 6.89
C LEU A 550 8.38 -11.11 6.59
N THR A 551 9.36 -11.93 6.99
CA THR A 551 9.31 -13.38 6.83
C THR A 551 8.15 -13.99 7.63
N LEU A 552 7.97 -13.56 8.88
CA LEU A 552 6.85 -13.94 9.73
C LEU A 552 5.52 -13.61 9.05
N HIS A 553 5.35 -12.35 8.64
CA HIS A 553 4.14 -11.91 7.95
C HIS A 553 3.86 -12.71 6.66
N ASN A 554 4.89 -12.99 5.86
CA ASN A 554 4.75 -13.77 4.63
C ASN A 554 4.36 -15.23 4.91
N ILE A 555 4.89 -15.84 5.97
CA ILE A 555 4.47 -17.18 6.39
C ILE A 555 3.00 -17.14 6.82
N GLU A 556 2.60 -16.18 7.66
CA GLU A 556 1.20 -16.03 8.10
C GLU A 556 0.22 -15.90 6.93
N GLN A 557 0.54 -15.05 5.94
CA GLN A 557 -0.24 -14.90 4.71
C GLN A 557 -0.32 -16.21 3.91
N LEU A 558 0.75 -17.00 3.88
CA LEU A 558 0.76 -18.30 3.22
C LEU A 558 -0.17 -19.29 3.94
N LEU A 559 -0.12 -19.34 5.28
CA LEU A 559 -0.93 -20.26 6.09
C LEU A 559 -2.44 -19.96 5.93
N GLU A 560 -2.81 -18.68 5.83
CA GLU A 560 -4.20 -18.24 5.64
C GLU A 560 -4.87 -18.84 4.40
N LEU A 561 -4.09 -19.14 3.35
CA LEU A 561 -4.58 -19.77 2.11
C LEU A 561 -4.99 -21.24 2.29
N PHE A 562 -4.54 -21.90 3.36
CA PHE A 562 -4.69 -23.34 3.58
C PHE A 562 -5.56 -23.66 4.79
N THR A 563 -6.83 -23.25 4.74
CA THR A 563 -7.80 -23.39 5.84
C THR A 563 -8.12 -24.83 6.25
N ASN A 564 -7.81 -25.82 5.38
CA ASN A 564 -8.01 -27.24 5.63
C ASN A 564 -6.76 -27.96 6.18
N ILE A 565 -5.72 -27.22 6.56
CA ILE A 565 -4.46 -27.76 7.07
C ILE A 565 -4.29 -27.34 8.53
N SER A 566 -3.88 -28.28 9.38
CA SER A 566 -3.50 -27.99 10.77
C SER A 566 -2.06 -27.52 10.83
N PHE A 567 -1.80 -26.38 11.49
CA PHE A 567 -0.46 -25.88 11.70
C PHE A 567 -0.12 -25.86 13.20
N VAL A 568 1.00 -26.47 13.56
CA VAL A 568 1.48 -26.56 14.95
C VAL A 568 2.85 -25.88 15.05
N ASN A 569 3.07 -25.05 16.05
CA ASN A 569 4.37 -24.42 16.31
C ASN A 569 4.99 -24.95 17.61
N THR A 570 6.12 -25.66 17.51
CA THR A 570 6.86 -26.19 18.66
C THR A 570 8.03 -25.30 19.09
N SER A 571 8.34 -24.24 18.33
CA SER A 571 9.46 -23.33 18.57
C SER A 571 9.27 -22.57 19.89
N LYS A 572 9.66 -23.20 21.00
CA LYS A 572 9.23 -22.89 22.38
C LYS A 572 9.59 -21.48 22.86
N GLN A 573 10.55 -20.83 22.21
CA GLN A 573 11.02 -19.48 22.52
C GLN A 573 10.85 -18.53 21.33
N GLY A 574 10.35 -19.02 20.19
CA GLY A 574 10.19 -18.25 18.96
C GLY A 574 8.98 -17.32 19.00
N ALA A 575 8.86 -16.55 17.92
CA ALA A 575 7.72 -15.72 17.62
C ALA A 575 6.45 -16.57 17.51
N LYS A 576 5.34 -15.99 17.96
CA LYS A 576 4.01 -16.51 17.70
C LYS A 576 3.68 -16.30 16.23
N ILE A 577 3.33 -17.38 15.55
CA ILE A 577 2.94 -17.37 14.14
C ILE A 577 1.42 -17.49 14.09
N LYS A 578 0.72 -16.52 13.48
CA LYS A 578 -0.74 -16.62 13.29
C LYS A 578 -1.10 -17.88 12.50
N HIS A 579 -2.33 -18.37 12.71
CA HIS A 579 -2.86 -19.62 12.16
C HIS A 579 -2.18 -20.90 12.66
N THR A 580 -1.30 -20.81 13.66
CA THR A 580 -0.69 -21.97 14.33
C THR A 580 -1.24 -22.17 15.74
N VAL A 581 -1.22 -23.42 16.21
CA VAL A 581 -1.43 -23.78 17.62
C VAL A 581 -0.08 -24.13 18.24
N TRP A 582 0.23 -23.57 19.40
CA TRP A 582 1.43 -23.95 20.14
C TRP A 582 1.24 -25.32 20.82
N GLN A 583 2.21 -26.21 20.65
CA GLN A 583 2.34 -27.50 21.35
C GLN A 583 3.82 -27.80 21.58
N SER A 584 4.17 -28.56 22.60
CA SER A 584 5.56 -29.01 22.76
C SER A 584 5.91 -30.12 21.75
N MET A 585 7.19 -30.25 21.39
CA MET A 585 7.61 -31.33 20.49
C MET A 585 7.37 -32.72 21.10
N GLU A 586 7.45 -32.84 22.43
CA GLU A 586 7.11 -34.08 23.15
C GLU A 586 5.63 -34.44 23.02
N GLU A 587 4.72 -33.47 23.09
CA GLU A 587 3.28 -33.69 22.91
C GLU A 587 2.97 -34.15 21.48
N VAL A 588 3.64 -33.58 20.48
CA VAL A 588 3.55 -34.02 19.09
C VAL A 588 4.05 -35.47 18.94
N LEU A 589 5.23 -35.79 19.50
CA LEU A 589 5.78 -37.14 19.48
C LEU A 589 4.83 -38.17 20.12
N GLN A 590 4.26 -37.85 21.27
CA GLN A 590 3.31 -38.73 21.95
C GLN A 590 2.06 -38.98 21.10
N ARG A 591 1.56 -37.96 20.38
CA ARG A 591 0.39 -38.08 19.50
C ARG A 591 0.66 -38.93 18.26
N LEU A 592 1.89 -38.93 17.76
CA LEU A 592 2.29 -39.63 16.54
C LEU A 592 2.97 -40.98 16.78
N GLN A 593 3.17 -41.39 18.03
CA GLN A 593 3.92 -42.60 18.41
C GLN A 593 3.41 -43.89 17.74
N ASP A 594 2.12 -43.96 17.40
CA ASP A 594 1.49 -45.12 16.78
C ASP A 594 1.51 -45.09 15.24
N GLN A 595 1.99 -43.99 14.65
CA GLN A 595 2.17 -43.86 13.19
C GLN A 595 3.59 -44.31 12.83
N LEU A 596 3.77 -45.10 11.77
CA LEU A 596 5.10 -45.48 11.31
C LEU A 596 5.35 -44.96 9.89
N VAL A 597 6.54 -44.43 9.70
CA VAL A 597 7.00 -43.86 8.44
C VAL A 597 8.28 -44.57 8.02
N ASN A 598 8.36 -44.99 6.76
CA ASN A 598 9.59 -45.54 6.19
C ASN A 598 10.64 -44.42 6.09
N GLU A 599 11.85 -44.65 6.63
CA GLU A 599 12.94 -43.67 6.59
C GLU A 599 13.35 -43.29 5.16
N ASP A 600 13.17 -44.18 4.19
CA ASP A 600 13.53 -43.96 2.79
C ASP A 600 12.33 -43.56 1.91
N LEU A 601 11.16 -43.23 2.50
CA LEU A 601 9.91 -43.06 1.73
C LEU A 601 10.02 -42.11 0.53
N VAL A 602 10.78 -41.02 0.70
CA VAL A 602 10.95 -40.03 -0.37
C VAL A 602 11.91 -40.55 -1.42
N ALA A 603 13.03 -41.14 -1.02
CA ALA A 603 14.00 -41.73 -1.94
C ALA A 603 13.38 -42.84 -2.79
N ASP A 604 12.56 -43.70 -2.17
CA ASP A 604 11.79 -44.74 -2.85
C ASP A 604 10.82 -44.14 -3.87
N ALA A 605 10.04 -43.13 -3.45
CA ALA A 605 9.09 -42.47 -4.34
C ALA A 605 9.77 -41.78 -5.53
N LEU A 606 10.99 -41.23 -5.36
CA LEU A 606 11.73 -40.60 -6.45
C LEU A 606 12.12 -41.59 -7.55
N SER A 607 12.39 -42.85 -7.19
CA SER A 607 12.81 -43.88 -8.15
C SER A 607 11.71 -44.25 -9.17
N ASP A 608 10.44 -44.00 -8.80
CA ASP A 608 9.28 -44.26 -9.64
C ASP A 608 8.91 -43.08 -10.57
N LEU A 609 9.53 -41.91 -10.38
CA LEU A 609 9.13 -40.70 -11.11
C LEU A 609 9.73 -40.64 -12.51
N GLN A 610 8.91 -40.20 -13.47
CA GLN A 610 9.35 -39.94 -14.84
C GLN A 610 9.65 -38.46 -15.04
N GLY A 611 10.65 -38.19 -15.87
CA GLY A 611 10.95 -36.84 -16.35
C GLY A 611 9.96 -36.36 -17.42
N TYR A 612 10.25 -35.21 -18.01
CA TYR A 612 9.45 -34.66 -19.10
C TYR A 612 9.47 -35.55 -20.36
N ASP A 613 8.39 -35.50 -21.13
CA ASP A 613 8.32 -36.20 -22.41
C ASP A 613 9.35 -35.68 -23.42
N ALA A 614 9.80 -36.56 -24.31
CA ALA A 614 10.86 -36.25 -25.26
C ALA A 614 10.50 -35.10 -26.22
N ALA A 615 9.21 -34.90 -26.56
CA ALA A 615 8.79 -33.83 -27.44
C ALA A 615 8.91 -32.46 -26.75
N ARG A 616 8.48 -32.36 -25.48
CA ARG A 616 8.67 -31.17 -24.65
C ARG A 616 10.15 -30.87 -24.44
N VAL A 617 10.96 -31.87 -24.08
CA VAL A 617 12.42 -31.70 -23.93
C VAL A 617 13.05 -31.14 -25.21
N LYS A 618 12.70 -31.69 -26.38
CA LYS A 618 13.21 -31.20 -27.67
C LYS A 618 12.88 -29.72 -27.91
N VAL A 619 11.64 -29.30 -27.66
CA VAL A 619 11.22 -27.89 -27.83
C VAL A 619 12.02 -26.96 -26.91
N ILE A 620 12.26 -27.38 -25.67
CA ILE A 620 13.02 -26.59 -24.69
C ILE A 620 14.48 -26.45 -25.14
N ILE A 621 15.10 -27.55 -25.55
CA ILE A 621 16.46 -27.56 -26.10
C ILE A 621 16.57 -26.61 -27.30
N GLU A 622 15.62 -26.66 -28.24
CA GLU A 622 15.62 -25.77 -29.40
C GLU A 622 15.54 -24.29 -29.02
N ARG A 623 14.79 -23.94 -27.95
CA ARG A 623 14.73 -22.57 -27.43
C ARG A 623 16.07 -22.13 -26.87
N VAL A 624 16.71 -22.96 -26.05
CA VAL A 624 18.02 -22.66 -25.43
C VAL A 624 19.11 -22.52 -26.51
N VAL A 625 19.14 -23.43 -27.48
CA VAL A 625 20.17 -23.45 -28.53
C VAL A 625 20.14 -22.19 -29.39
N LYS A 626 18.95 -21.67 -29.72
CA LYS A 626 18.76 -20.46 -30.55
C LYS A 626 18.95 -19.15 -29.78
N LEU A 627 18.98 -19.20 -28.44
CA LEU A 627 18.93 -18.02 -27.60
C LEU A 627 20.16 -17.09 -27.76
N PRO A 628 21.41 -17.58 -27.89
CA PRO A 628 22.58 -16.72 -28.10
C PRO A 628 22.48 -15.88 -29.39
N GLU A 629 22.14 -16.50 -30.52
CA GLU A 629 22.00 -15.82 -31.80
C GLU A 629 20.86 -14.78 -31.76
N GLN A 630 19.73 -15.14 -31.14
CA GLN A 630 18.61 -14.22 -30.94
C GLN A 630 19.00 -13.05 -30.03
N LEU A 631 19.69 -13.30 -28.90
CA LEU A 631 20.11 -12.23 -28.00
C LEU A 631 21.08 -11.27 -28.69
N GLN A 632 21.97 -11.76 -29.56
CA GLN A 632 22.86 -10.89 -30.34
C GLN A 632 22.08 -10.00 -31.31
N GLU A 633 21.09 -10.56 -32.02
CA GLU A 633 20.24 -9.82 -32.95
C GLU A 633 19.43 -8.75 -32.21
N TYR A 634 18.68 -9.14 -31.18
CA TYR A 634 17.81 -8.25 -30.42
C TYR A 634 18.62 -7.22 -29.61
N GLY A 635 19.83 -7.55 -29.16
CA GLY A 635 20.73 -6.59 -28.53
C GLY A 635 21.13 -5.44 -29.47
N ARG A 636 21.27 -5.69 -30.79
CA ARG A 636 21.48 -4.63 -31.79
C ARG A 636 20.22 -3.80 -32.00
N ILE A 637 19.04 -4.43 -31.97
CA ILE A 637 17.74 -3.76 -32.12
C ILE A 637 17.52 -2.80 -30.95
N VAL A 638 17.73 -3.24 -29.70
CA VAL A 638 17.60 -2.41 -28.48
C VAL A 638 18.49 -1.16 -28.57
N LYS A 639 19.78 -1.33 -28.91
CA LYS A 639 20.69 -0.21 -29.17
C LYS A 639 20.23 0.71 -30.30
N GLY A 640 19.53 0.16 -31.30
CA GLY A 640 18.92 0.92 -32.39
C GLY A 640 17.81 1.84 -31.90
N ILE A 641 16.90 1.32 -31.07
CA ILE A 641 15.82 2.08 -30.43
C ILE A 641 16.42 3.22 -29.57
N GLU A 642 17.41 2.91 -28.74
CA GLU A 642 18.06 3.90 -27.88
C GLU A 642 18.61 5.09 -28.68
N ARG A 643 19.30 4.82 -29.81
CA ARG A 643 19.79 5.87 -30.72
C ARG A 643 18.69 6.66 -31.41
N GLN A 644 17.51 6.08 -31.62
CA GLN A 644 16.36 6.80 -32.15
C GLN A 644 15.79 7.75 -31.09
N ILE A 645 15.65 7.29 -29.85
CA ILE A 645 15.16 8.10 -28.72
C ILE A 645 16.04 9.33 -28.50
N GLN A 646 17.37 9.18 -28.53
CA GLN A 646 18.33 10.29 -28.38
C GLN A 646 18.14 11.41 -29.42
N LYS A 647 17.52 11.14 -30.57
CA LYS A 647 17.25 12.14 -31.62
C LYS A 647 15.93 12.88 -31.41
N LEU A 648 15.01 12.33 -30.63
CA LEU A 648 13.66 12.88 -30.44
C LEU A 648 13.64 14.33 -29.91
N PRO A 649 14.49 14.74 -28.93
CA PRO A 649 14.50 16.12 -28.45
C PRO A 649 14.79 17.17 -29.53
N GLN A 650 15.61 16.82 -30.52
CA GLN A 650 15.87 17.68 -31.68
C GLN A 650 14.73 17.61 -32.69
N LEU A 651 14.23 16.41 -32.98
CA LEU A 651 13.16 16.20 -33.96
C LEU A 651 11.85 16.88 -33.55
N VAL A 652 11.47 16.85 -32.28
CA VAL A 652 10.23 17.50 -31.81
C VAL A 652 10.27 19.02 -32.02
N ARG A 653 11.46 19.63 -32.00
CA ARG A 653 11.65 21.07 -32.22
C ARG A 653 11.72 21.43 -33.70
N MET A 654 12.42 20.62 -34.50
CA MET A 654 12.77 20.99 -35.89
C MET A 654 11.88 20.31 -36.94
N GLN A 655 11.41 19.09 -36.68
CA GLN A 655 10.72 18.23 -37.65
C GLN A 655 9.61 17.38 -36.96
N PRO A 656 8.50 17.97 -36.48
CA PRO A 656 7.48 17.28 -35.69
C PRO A 656 6.88 16.04 -36.38
N ASN A 657 6.59 16.11 -37.69
CA ASN A 657 6.07 14.97 -38.45
C ASN A 657 7.07 13.80 -38.51
N LYS A 658 8.37 14.10 -38.55
CA LYS A 658 9.41 13.06 -38.51
C LYS A 658 9.55 12.50 -37.10
N CYS A 659 9.43 13.34 -36.07
CA CYS A 659 9.41 12.93 -34.67
C CYS A 659 8.31 11.90 -34.43
N GLN A 660 7.08 12.19 -34.86
CA GLN A 660 5.94 11.28 -34.71
C GLN A 660 6.20 9.93 -35.40
N LYS A 661 6.68 9.92 -36.65
CA LYS A 661 7.03 8.68 -37.35
C LYS A 661 8.13 7.88 -36.63
N THR A 662 9.14 8.56 -36.08
CA THR A 662 10.18 7.90 -35.30
C THR A 662 9.63 7.26 -34.02
N ILE A 663 8.65 7.90 -33.36
CA ILE A 663 7.95 7.32 -32.21
C ILE A 663 7.17 6.05 -32.62
N GLU A 664 6.41 6.11 -33.71
CA GLU A 664 5.67 4.95 -34.23
C GLU A 664 6.62 3.77 -34.58
N GLU A 665 7.79 4.06 -35.16
CA GLU A 665 8.84 3.07 -35.43
C GLU A 665 9.44 2.48 -34.14
N ILE A 666 9.67 3.31 -33.13
CA ILE A 666 10.15 2.88 -31.80
C ILE A 666 9.15 1.91 -31.18
N ASP A 667 7.87 2.28 -31.14
CA ASP A 667 6.81 1.46 -30.51
C ASP A 667 6.67 0.10 -31.20
N SER A 668 6.61 0.10 -32.54
CA SER A 668 6.55 -1.13 -33.33
C SER A 668 7.78 -2.03 -33.07
N THR A 669 8.96 -1.43 -33.00
CA THR A 669 10.21 -2.17 -32.76
C THR A 669 10.27 -2.70 -31.33
N TRP A 670 9.83 -1.92 -30.35
CA TRP A 670 9.74 -2.32 -28.95
C TRP A 670 8.75 -3.45 -28.72
N GLU A 671 7.59 -3.41 -29.38
CA GLU A 671 6.63 -4.52 -29.35
C GLU A 671 7.25 -5.82 -29.85
N ARG A 672 8.08 -5.77 -30.91
CA ARG A 672 8.83 -6.92 -31.39
C ARG A 672 9.87 -7.41 -30.36
N VAL A 673 10.58 -6.48 -29.69
CA VAL A 673 11.54 -6.82 -28.62
C VAL A 673 10.85 -7.55 -27.47
N THR A 674 9.74 -7.01 -26.95
CA THR A 674 9.02 -7.58 -25.79
C THR A 674 8.45 -8.98 -26.08
N LYS A 675 8.13 -9.29 -27.35
CA LYS A 675 7.65 -10.61 -27.77
C LYS A 675 8.76 -11.65 -27.98
N SER A 676 10.01 -11.23 -28.07
CA SER A 676 11.17 -12.07 -28.38
C SER A 676 11.56 -13.04 -27.25
N SER A 677 12.25 -14.12 -27.60
CA SER A 677 12.78 -15.09 -26.62
C SER A 677 13.78 -14.45 -25.64
N PRO A 678 14.77 -13.65 -26.08
CA PRO A 678 15.72 -13.01 -25.17
C PRO A 678 15.06 -12.10 -24.15
N PHE A 679 13.99 -11.40 -24.54
CA PHE A 679 13.24 -10.57 -23.60
C PHE A 679 12.58 -11.42 -22.52
N LYS A 680 11.80 -12.43 -22.91
CA LYS A 680 11.04 -13.27 -21.97
C LYS A 680 11.95 -14.13 -21.10
N ALA A 681 13.01 -14.70 -21.68
CA ALA A 681 13.91 -15.62 -20.99
C ALA A 681 14.99 -14.91 -20.16
N LEU A 682 15.43 -13.70 -20.53
CA LEU A 682 16.61 -13.06 -19.93
C LEU A 682 16.28 -11.67 -19.38
N TRP A 683 15.97 -10.69 -20.24
CA TRP A 683 15.79 -9.30 -19.80
C TRP A 683 14.66 -9.11 -18.79
N LEU A 684 13.57 -9.88 -18.92
CA LEU A 684 12.43 -9.80 -18.01
C LEU A 684 12.83 -10.08 -16.54
N ARG A 685 13.86 -10.91 -16.32
CA ARG A 685 14.43 -11.18 -15.00
C ARG A 685 15.61 -10.27 -14.68
N ALA A 686 16.54 -10.15 -15.62
CA ALA A 686 17.79 -9.41 -15.46
C ALA A 686 17.59 -7.90 -15.22
N CYS A 687 16.57 -7.31 -15.85
CA CYS A 687 16.25 -5.88 -15.77
C CYS A 687 14.87 -5.66 -15.14
N ARG A 688 14.44 -6.55 -14.22
CA ARG A 688 13.06 -6.54 -13.71
C ARG A 688 12.72 -5.25 -12.96
N ALA A 689 13.68 -4.65 -12.26
CA ALA A 689 13.47 -3.42 -11.53
C ALA A 689 13.19 -2.24 -12.50
N GLU A 690 14.02 -2.06 -13.53
CA GLU A 690 13.84 -1.02 -14.55
C GLU A 690 12.57 -1.25 -15.37
N LEU A 691 12.25 -2.51 -15.69
CA LEU A 691 10.99 -2.85 -16.36
C LEU A 691 9.78 -2.51 -15.50
N LYS A 692 9.84 -2.80 -14.19
CA LYS A 692 8.76 -2.45 -13.27
C LYS A 692 8.60 -0.93 -13.16
N GLN A 693 9.69 -0.17 -13.11
CA GLN A 693 9.63 1.29 -13.13
C GLN A 693 9.04 1.82 -14.45
N PHE A 694 9.42 1.25 -15.58
CA PHE A 694 8.82 1.57 -16.88
C PHE A 694 7.31 1.28 -16.92
N GLU A 695 6.88 0.13 -16.40
CA GLU A 695 5.45 -0.25 -16.29
C GLU A 695 4.65 0.77 -15.47
N VAL A 696 5.20 1.22 -14.33
CA VAL A 696 4.56 2.20 -13.44
C VAL A 696 4.38 3.56 -14.10
N GLU A 697 5.32 3.95 -14.96
CA GLU A 697 5.34 5.24 -15.64
C GLU A 697 4.53 5.24 -16.94
N LEU A 698 4.19 4.06 -17.49
CA LEU A 698 3.48 3.90 -18.76
C LEU A 698 2.17 4.70 -18.88
N PRO A 699 1.33 4.83 -17.82
CA PRO A 699 0.14 5.67 -17.89
C PRO A 699 0.42 7.14 -18.26
N LYS A 700 1.62 7.66 -17.95
CA LYS A 700 2.02 9.03 -18.35
C LYS A 700 2.16 9.16 -19.86
N LEU A 701 2.58 8.09 -20.56
CA LEU A 701 2.62 8.07 -22.02
C LEU A 701 1.20 8.06 -22.60
N THR A 702 0.28 7.27 -22.02
CA THR A 702 -1.12 7.22 -22.47
C THR A 702 -1.86 8.54 -22.25
N ALA A 703 -1.54 9.25 -21.16
CA ALA A 703 -2.13 10.55 -20.83
C ALA A 703 -1.50 11.73 -21.59
N ALA A 704 -0.38 11.52 -22.30
CA ALA A 704 0.32 12.59 -23.01
C ALA A 704 -0.55 13.16 -24.15
N VAL A 705 -0.84 14.46 -24.10
CA VAL A 705 -1.66 15.17 -25.10
C VAL A 705 -0.81 15.84 -26.18
N SER A 706 0.51 15.91 -25.97
CA SER A 706 1.45 16.53 -26.91
C SER A 706 2.64 15.63 -27.24
N LEU A 707 3.21 15.82 -28.44
CA LEU A 707 4.47 15.15 -28.84
C LEU A 707 5.62 15.48 -27.87
N LYS A 708 5.62 16.67 -27.26
CA LYS A 708 6.67 17.06 -26.30
C LYS A 708 6.62 16.20 -25.04
N GLU A 709 5.43 15.94 -24.51
CA GLU A 709 5.24 15.07 -23.34
C GLU A 709 5.63 13.63 -23.65
N GLN A 710 5.24 13.11 -24.82
CA GLN A 710 5.68 11.78 -25.27
C GLN A 710 7.21 11.70 -25.34
N VAL A 711 7.87 12.68 -25.95
CA VAL A 711 9.34 12.73 -26.03
C VAL A 711 10.00 12.81 -24.65
N THR A 712 9.39 13.50 -23.69
CA THR A 712 9.86 13.50 -22.29
C THR A 712 9.80 12.09 -21.70
N PHE A 713 8.72 11.34 -21.91
CA PHE A 713 8.60 9.94 -21.46
C PHE A 713 9.67 9.05 -22.11
N TYR A 714 9.83 9.08 -23.44
CA TYR A 714 10.82 8.24 -24.11
C TYR A 714 12.25 8.51 -23.61
N ASN A 715 12.62 9.78 -23.42
CA ASN A 715 13.96 10.12 -22.92
C ASN A 715 14.13 9.85 -21.42
N GLY A 716 13.15 10.19 -20.60
CA GLY A 716 13.24 10.10 -19.14
C GLY A 716 13.00 8.70 -18.58
N THR A 717 12.18 7.89 -19.25
CA THR A 717 11.71 6.59 -18.74
C THR A 717 12.18 5.42 -19.60
N MET A 718 12.00 5.48 -20.93
CA MET A 718 12.37 4.36 -21.80
C MET A 718 13.89 4.28 -22.08
N SER A 719 14.56 5.41 -22.26
CA SER A 719 16.00 5.43 -22.54
C SER A 719 16.85 4.77 -21.44
N PRO A 720 16.63 5.05 -20.13
CA PRO A 720 17.39 4.36 -19.07
C PRO A 720 17.19 2.84 -19.08
N LEU A 721 15.95 2.37 -19.30
CA LEU A 721 15.67 0.94 -19.43
C LEU A 721 16.46 0.31 -20.59
N LEU A 722 16.45 0.93 -21.78
CA LEU A 722 17.16 0.41 -22.95
C LEU A 722 18.69 0.42 -22.76
N ALA A 723 19.21 1.40 -22.02
CA ALA A 723 20.62 1.46 -21.65
C ALA A 723 20.99 0.26 -20.77
N THR A 724 20.26 0.01 -19.67
CA THR A 724 20.48 -1.16 -18.80
C THR A 724 20.36 -2.47 -19.58
N MET A 725 19.34 -2.61 -20.43
CA MET A 725 19.17 -3.80 -21.28
C MET A 725 20.35 -3.99 -22.23
N SER A 726 20.93 -2.92 -22.77
CA SER A 726 22.08 -2.95 -23.67
C SER A 726 23.39 -3.27 -22.96
N GLU A 727 23.56 -2.75 -21.74
CA GLU A 727 24.75 -2.93 -20.90
C GLU A 727 24.90 -4.38 -20.41
N CYS A 728 23.79 -5.06 -20.10
CA CYS A 728 23.83 -6.45 -19.63
C CYS A 728 23.98 -7.50 -20.75
N VAL A 729 23.86 -7.13 -22.04
CA VAL A 729 23.96 -8.09 -23.16
C VAL A 729 25.23 -8.95 -23.13
N PRO A 730 26.44 -8.42 -22.88
CA PRO A 730 27.66 -9.24 -22.85
C PRO A 730 27.62 -10.33 -21.78
N GLU A 731 27.16 -10.03 -20.57
CA GLU A 731 27.05 -11.03 -19.51
C GLU A 731 25.94 -12.05 -19.81
N LEU A 732 24.77 -11.58 -20.27
CA LEU A 732 23.69 -12.46 -20.71
C LEU A 732 24.11 -13.38 -21.87
N MET A 733 25.02 -12.92 -22.75
CA MET A 733 25.57 -13.73 -23.82
C MET A 733 26.44 -14.87 -23.26
N THR A 734 27.33 -14.58 -22.31
CA THR A 734 28.12 -15.60 -21.61
C THR A 734 27.20 -16.65 -20.97
N ILE A 735 26.14 -16.18 -20.29
CA ILE A 735 25.15 -17.05 -19.66
C ILE A 735 24.44 -17.94 -20.69
N ALA A 736 23.94 -17.37 -21.79
CA ALA A 736 23.21 -18.12 -22.80
C ALA A 736 24.09 -19.15 -23.53
N VAL A 737 25.35 -18.80 -23.80
CA VAL A 737 26.33 -19.72 -24.43
C VAL A 737 26.67 -20.87 -23.49
N GLU A 738 26.91 -20.60 -22.20
CA GLU A 738 27.20 -21.64 -21.21
C GLU A 738 26.00 -22.58 -21.01
N ALA A 739 24.78 -22.04 -20.90
CA ALA A 739 23.57 -22.85 -20.83
C ALA A 739 23.40 -23.77 -22.05
N ARG A 740 23.66 -23.25 -23.26
CA ARG A 740 23.67 -24.05 -24.50
C ARG A 740 24.68 -25.19 -24.42
N THR A 741 25.90 -24.92 -23.96
CA THR A 741 26.96 -25.93 -23.79
C THR A 741 26.55 -27.02 -22.79
N ARG A 742 25.98 -26.63 -21.64
CA ARG A 742 25.50 -27.56 -20.60
C ARG A 742 24.40 -28.48 -21.12
N VAL A 743 23.43 -27.92 -21.85
CA VAL A 743 22.35 -28.70 -22.48
C VAL A 743 22.90 -29.64 -23.55
N ALA A 744 23.80 -29.16 -24.41
CA ALA A 744 24.41 -29.99 -25.45
C ALA A 744 25.18 -31.18 -24.85
N SER A 745 25.94 -30.95 -23.76
CA SER A 745 26.66 -32.00 -23.05
C SER A 745 25.72 -33.03 -22.41
N ALA A 746 24.62 -32.59 -21.79
CA ALA A 746 23.67 -33.47 -21.12
C ALA A 746 22.88 -34.37 -22.10
N PHE A 747 22.61 -33.88 -23.32
CA PHE A 747 21.77 -34.56 -24.32
C PHE A 747 22.54 -35.04 -25.55
N GLN A 748 23.88 -35.02 -25.52
CA GLN A 748 24.76 -35.47 -26.62
C GLN A 748 24.43 -34.82 -27.97
N LEU A 749 24.08 -33.54 -27.96
CA LEU A 749 23.79 -32.80 -29.19
C LEU A 749 25.12 -32.45 -29.89
N ALA A 750 25.26 -32.88 -31.14
CA ALA A 750 26.45 -32.64 -31.97
C ALA A 750 26.60 -31.18 -32.40
#